data_AF-A0A8S3SD16-F1
#
_entry.id   AF-A0A8S3SD16-F1
#
_cell.length_a   1.000
_cell.length_b   1.000
_cell.length_c   1.000
_cell.angle_alpha   90.00
_cell.angle_beta   90.00
_cell.angle_gamma   90.00
#
_symmetry.space_group_name_H-M   'P 1'
#
loop_
_entity.id
_entity.type
_entity.pdbx_description
1 polymer ?
#
loop_
_entity_poly.entity_id
_entity_poly.type
_entity_poly.pdbx_seq_one_letter_code
_entity_poly.pdbx_strand_id
1 'polypeptide(L)'
;MPADSSPQKRQKTLKYHPNIEASQLCLPYKILELCIRARIEGWSSWNSWGSCSVTCGTGQQSRSRICDNPPPANNGAYCQEPGTEYNSCTPLECPVDGGWSSWDSWGACTFTCGTGQQTRRRSCNNPSKANGGAECPGAEYDYNSCTRPACPVNGGWSSWTSGACNATCGTGHQSRRRNCNNPLKANGGADCQGEGDDFILCALSACAESSAATGSLAPIAGGVGGGIVLIVIVVIVLIYMKRRRRRKPSDDRVSGENQALQIVDRKVENAKEGMYINIARASCQSSSDTDDVIPSRLSTKEPGTDDSNTYYNSFEILTTVKTEELKDYIIRKQVNEGLHSEYKTIPYGPQHPTTIAQKKENMPKNRFKKTFPYDHTRVILQPTPGSPHTDYINANLVDGFEKESCYIASQGPLKLTFTDFWAMIWQNNSRKIIMLTNLMEVAKVKCDKYWPEGGSPWIRRRRRNEILSNHSDVESGKLLVHCSAGIGRTGTYIGLDALYEEGRVTGCVDIVKFVKKMRYSRMNMVQTPDQYVCLHYALLEAFTMTDTKIGKDEFGTIWREIHIDKQPINHQKLYKEFKMLEAKKSEHGKSEYTAAVSPENIEKNRNKSVIPSDNNRLFLTTYDKGRTDYINAVQAPSYTKFVGYLTTQLPLPDTKMDFWTMIRDHNSSTVVMFINEQTEAEFVYATSEDTFSCGSFTMKITKREKVEFDILSCTVVLSRKDEKSREIVIYCAVCSGYPKPSVLCKLVNMISTRVSMSHDAVTVVSGDGAKNCGLFCTFANAVSSMTIDDNADIFQLARLLQLRRPEFFADFDEYRLCYEALNFYLESTNVYANF
;
A
#
# COMPACT_ATOMS: atom_id res chain seq x y z
N MET A 1 23.23 50.65 14.24
CA MET A 1 23.40 50.25 15.66
C MET A 1 22.90 51.39 16.53
N PRO A 2 22.45 51.13 17.77
CA PRO A 2 21.49 50.11 18.23
C PRO A 2 20.20 50.84 18.73
N ALA A 3 19.22 50.30 19.47
CA ALA A 3 18.96 49.01 20.15
C ALA A 3 17.42 48.77 20.06
N ASP A 4 16.87 47.58 19.78
CA ASP A 4 16.82 46.30 20.53
C ASP A 4 15.64 46.20 21.55
N SER A 5 14.76 45.20 21.37
CA SER A 5 14.28 44.27 22.44
C SER A 5 13.03 43.43 22.06
N SER A 6 13.23 42.13 21.79
CA SER A 6 12.28 41.01 21.96
C SER A 6 10.98 40.90 21.11
N PRO A 7 10.59 39.69 20.65
CA PRO A 7 9.29 39.44 19.98
C PRO A 7 8.25 38.75 20.88
N GLN A 8 7.04 39.32 21.00
CA GLN A 8 5.90 38.63 21.60
C GLN A 8 5.22 37.65 20.62
N LYS A 9 4.90 36.44 21.09
CA LYS A 9 4.19 35.42 20.31
C LYS A 9 2.71 35.81 20.09
N ARG A 10 2.36 36.28 18.89
CA ARG A 10 0.94 36.37 18.49
C ARG A 10 0.40 34.97 18.18
N GLN A 11 -0.53 34.48 19.00
CA GLN A 11 -1.40 33.37 18.61
C GLN A 11 -2.23 33.82 17.39
N LYS A 12 -2.17 33.07 16.28
CA LYS A 12 -3.13 33.22 15.19
C LYS A 12 -4.43 32.54 15.60
N THR A 13 -5.40 33.32 16.08
CA THR A 13 -6.79 32.87 16.19
C THR A 13 -7.31 32.56 14.78
N LEU A 14 -7.58 31.27 14.52
CA LEU A 14 -8.29 30.82 13.33
C LEU A 14 -9.74 31.35 13.41
N LYS A 15 -10.01 32.47 12.73
CA LYS A 15 -11.38 32.90 12.46
C LYS A 15 -11.99 31.93 11.45
N TYR A 16 -12.75 30.96 11.96
CA TYR A 16 -13.66 30.16 11.14
C TYR A 16 -14.73 31.08 10.56
N HIS A 17 -15.05 30.96 9.27
CA HIS A 17 -16.18 31.64 8.66
C HIS A 17 -17.44 30.77 8.80
N PRO A 18 -18.47 31.20 9.55
CA PRO A 18 -19.75 30.50 9.60
C PRO A 18 -20.59 30.93 8.39
N ASN A 19 -20.47 30.19 7.29
CA ASN A 19 -21.42 30.21 6.16
C ASN A 19 -21.19 28.96 5.31
N ILE A 20 -21.80 27.84 5.73
CA ILE A 20 -22.04 26.67 4.89
C ILE A 20 -23.56 26.56 4.83
N GLU A 21 -24.14 26.92 3.69
CA GLU A 21 -25.58 26.89 3.47
C GLU A 21 -26.09 25.44 3.34
N ALA A 22 -27.39 25.23 3.53
CA ALA A 22 -27.99 23.91 3.71
C ALA A 22 -28.08 23.03 2.42
N SER A 23 -27.28 23.32 1.40
CA SER A 23 -27.34 22.67 0.08
C SER A 23 -26.56 21.35 -0.02
N GLN A 24 -25.66 21.06 0.93
CA GLN A 24 -24.79 19.87 0.92
C GLN A 24 -25.50 18.52 1.22
N LEU A 25 -26.83 18.47 1.24
CA LEU A 25 -27.63 17.34 1.72
C LEU A 25 -27.77 16.15 0.74
N CYS A 26 -27.10 16.19 -0.42
CA CYS A 26 -27.23 15.16 -1.48
C CYS A 26 -26.37 13.89 -1.25
N LEU A 27 -25.90 13.62 -0.02
CA LEU A 27 -24.81 12.67 0.23
C LEU A 27 -25.15 11.48 1.15
N PRO A 28 -25.73 10.39 0.60
CA PRO A 28 -25.70 9.09 1.26
C PRO A 28 -24.94 8.01 0.45
N TYR A 29 -25.06 7.95 -0.88
CA TYR A 29 -24.21 7.05 -1.71
C TYR A 29 -22.71 7.37 -1.63
N LYS A 30 -22.32 8.66 -1.54
CA LYS A 30 -20.92 9.06 -1.28
C LYS A 30 -20.43 8.47 0.06
N ILE A 31 -21.35 8.23 0.99
CA ILE A 31 -21.05 7.66 2.31
C ILE A 31 -21.11 6.13 2.30
N LEU A 32 -22.00 5.48 1.54
CA LEU A 32 -21.93 4.04 1.31
C LEU A 32 -20.68 3.65 0.50
N GLU A 33 -20.23 4.48 -0.46
CA GLU A 33 -18.91 4.35 -1.08
C GLU A 33 -17.79 4.48 -0.05
N LEU A 34 -17.76 5.53 0.79
CA LEU A 34 -16.75 5.68 1.86
C LEU A 34 -16.80 4.56 2.92
N CYS A 35 -17.95 3.94 3.16
CA CYS A 35 -18.14 2.85 4.12
C CYS A 35 -17.84 1.46 3.53
N ILE A 36 -17.89 1.27 2.20
CA ILE A 36 -17.62 -0.03 1.56
C ILE A 36 -16.25 -0.05 0.86
N ARG A 37 -15.82 1.08 0.26
CA ARG A 37 -14.58 1.21 -0.51
C ARG A 37 -13.62 2.24 0.08
N ALA A 38 -12.36 1.81 0.20
CA ALA A 38 -11.23 2.72 0.21
C ALA A 38 -11.20 3.53 -1.10
N ARG A 39 -10.80 4.81 -1.05
CA ARG A 39 -10.51 5.59 -2.27
C ARG A 39 -9.50 4.84 -3.15
N ILE A 40 -9.65 4.90 -4.47
CA ILE A 40 -8.55 4.55 -5.38
C ILE A 40 -7.59 5.75 -5.38
N GLU A 41 -6.35 5.54 -4.95
CA GLU A 41 -5.35 6.58 -4.79
C GLU A 41 -4.50 6.72 -6.07
N GLY A 42 -4.03 7.94 -6.36
CA GLY A 42 -3.17 8.24 -7.50
C GLY A 42 -1.69 8.31 -7.11
N TRP A 43 -0.83 7.97 -8.07
CA TRP A 43 0.62 8.11 -7.94
C TRP A 43 1.05 9.58 -8.09
N SER A 44 2.10 9.96 -7.36
CA SER A 44 2.94 11.08 -7.74
C SER A 44 3.59 10.82 -9.10
N SER A 45 4.01 11.88 -9.80
CA SER A 45 5.03 11.74 -10.84
C SER A 45 6.27 11.02 -10.28
N TRP A 46 6.91 10.20 -11.11
CA TRP A 46 8.22 9.63 -10.77
C TRP A 46 9.24 10.75 -10.55
N ASN A 47 10.14 10.58 -9.57
CA ASN A 47 11.36 11.36 -9.51
C ASN A 47 12.35 10.94 -10.61
N SER A 48 13.37 11.76 -10.83
CA SER A 48 14.51 11.41 -11.67
C SER A 48 15.20 10.14 -11.16
N TRP A 49 15.74 9.33 -12.07
CA TRP A 49 16.59 8.19 -11.72
C TRP A 49 17.73 8.64 -10.79
N GLY A 50 17.87 7.95 -9.66
CA GLY A 50 19.04 8.08 -8.81
C GLY A 50 20.29 7.51 -9.46
N SER A 51 21.45 7.83 -8.91
CA SER A 51 22.75 7.29 -9.35
C SER A 51 22.73 5.76 -9.44
N CYS A 52 23.48 5.22 -10.41
CA CYS A 52 23.69 3.78 -10.52
C CYS A 52 24.29 3.21 -9.21
N SER A 53 23.85 2.02 -8.79
CA SER A 53 24.30 1.34 -7.56
C SER A 53 25.79 0.99 -7.55
N VAL A 54 26.46 1.14 -8.69
CA VAL A 54 27.89 0.95 -8.90
C VAL A 54 28.42 2.16 -9.68
N THR A 55 29.69 2.52 -9.43
CA THR A 55 30.39 3.55 -10.23
C THR A 55 30.95 2.99 -11.55
N CYS A 56 30.98 1.67 -11.69
CA CYS A 56 31.53 0.95 -12.84
C CYS A 56 30.86 -0.42 -13.03
N GLY A 57 30.93 -0.98 -14.24
CA GLY A 57 30.35 -2.28 -14.57
C GLY A 57 28.81 -2.27 -14.60
N THR A 58 28.18 -3.44 -14.41
CA THR A 58 26.70 -3.54 -14.42
C THR A 58 26.13 -3.37 -13.01
N GLY A 59 25.22 -2.43 -12.83
CA GLY A 59 24.43 -2.26 -11.61
C GLY A 59 22.98 -1.87 -11.90
N GLN A 60 22.32 -1.32 -10.90
CA GLN A 60 20.92 -0.87 -11.00
C GLN A 60 20.79 0.58 -10.53
N GLN A 61 20.06 1.39 -11.31
CA GLN A 61 19.59 2.71 -10.91
C GLN A 61 18.13 2.56 -10.47
N SER A 62 17.73 3.31 -9.44
CA SER A 62 16.37 3.29 -8.91
C SER A 62 15.71 4.65 -9.01
N ARG A 63 14.44 4.69 -9.42
CA ARG A 63 13.57 5.85 -9.24
C ARG A 63 12.40 5.48 -8.33
N SER A 64 11.80 6.47 -7.68
CA SER A 64 10.68 6.29 -6.78
C SER A 64 9.56 7.31 -7.02
N ARG A 65 8.35 6.90 -6.67
CA ARG A 65 7.14 7.72 -6.63
C ARG A 65 6.39 7.40 -5.35
N ILE A 66 5.64 8.37 -4.85
CA ILE A 66 4.85 8.23 -3.62
C ILE A 66 3.37 8.26 -3.94
N CYS A 67 2.56 7.67 -3.06
CA CYS A 67 1.11 7.62 -3.23
C CYS A 67 0.51 8.82 -2.48
N ASP A 68 0.56 9.99 -3.11
CA ASP A 68 0.25 11.28 -2.47
C ASP A 68 -0.59 12.25 -3.32
N ASN A 69 -1.09 11.83 -4.49
CA ASN A 69 -1.86 12.69 -5.40
C ASN A 69 -3.21 12.04 -5.79
N PRO A 70 -4.31 12.28 -5.04
CA PRO A 70 -4.41 13.10 -3.84
C PRO A 70 -3.83 12.41 -2.58
N PRO A 71 -3.46 13.18 -1.53
CA PRO A 71 -2.79 12.62 -0.36
C PRO A 71 -3.68 11.67 0.46
N PRO A 72 -3.09 10.61 1.05
CA PRO A 72 -3.85 9.51 1.62
C PRO A 72 -4.59 9.92 2.90
N ALA A 73 -5.91 9.88 2.83
CA ALA A 73 -6.83 10.12 3.94
C ALA A 73 -7.86 8.97 4.03
N ASN A 74 -8.35 8.69 5.24
CA ASN A 74 -9.46 7.78 5.52
C ASN A 74 -9.30 6.35 4.97
N ASN A 75 -8.14 5.72 5.19
CA ASN A 75 -7.83 4.33 4.77
C ASN A 75 -8.02 4.08 3.25
N GLY A 76 -7.65 5.03 2.40
CA GLY A 76 -7.56 4.84 0.95
C GLY A 76 -6.61 3.70 0.54
N ALA A 77 -6.77 3.22 -0.69
CA ALA A 77 -6.08 2.05 -1.20
C ALA A 77 -4.85 2.44 -2.03
N TYR A 78 -3.67 2.18 -1.45
CA TYR A 78 -2.38 2.35 -2.12
C TYR A 78 -2.41 1.82 -3.56
N CYS A 79 -1.81 2.59 -4.46
CA CYS A 79 -1.54 2.17 -5.83
C CYS A 79 -0.83 0.80 -5.85
N GLN A 80 -1.24 -0.08 -6.77
CA GLN A 80 -0.91 -1.52 -6.69
C GLN A 80 0.48 -1.89 -7.22
N GLU A 81 1.10 -0.99 -7.98
CA GLU A 81 2.46 -1.18 -8.52
C GLU A 81 3.54 -0.93 -7.46
N PRO A 82 4.81 -1.30 -7.73
CA PRO A 82 5.94 -0.82 -6.96
C PRO A 82 6.03 0.72 -6.98
N GLY A 83 6.21 1.32 -5.81
CA GLY A 83 6.60 2.73 -5.63
C GLY A 83 8.09 2.99 -5.89
N THR A 84 8.85 1.95 -6.25
CA THR A 84 10.25 2.00 -6.64
C THR A 84 10.45 1.11 -7.86
N GLU A 85 11.04 1.67 -8.91
CA GLU A 85 11.37 0.98 -10.15
C GLU A 85 12.89 0.90 -10.27
N TYR A 86 13.39 -0.25 -10.74
CA TYR A 86 14.81 -0.50 -10.97
C TYR A 86 15.04 -0.68 -12.46
N ASN A 87 16.09 -0.05 -12.99
CA ASN A 87 16.56 -0.27 -14.35
C ASN A 87 18.05 -0.59 -14.31
N SER A 88 18.51 -1.46 -15.22
CA SER A 88 19.93 -1.74 -15.38
C SER A 88 20.66 -0.47 -15.82
N CYS A 89 21.87 -0.30 -15.29
CA CYS A 89 22.80 0.74 -15.71
C CYS A 89 24.18 0.12 -15.88
N THR A 90 24.84 0.49 -16.97
CA THR A 90 26.22 0.10 -17.29
C THR A 90 27.08 1.36 -17.44
N PRO A 91 27.51 1.98 -16.33
CA PRO A 91 28.65 2.89 -16.33
C PRO A 91 29.93 2.20 -16.86
N LEU A 92 31.03 2.96 -16.96
CA LEU A 92 32.31 2.51 -17.50
C LEU A 92 32.78 1.18 -16.87
N GLU A 93 33.57 0.40 -17.60
CA GLU A 93 34.08 -0.88 -17.10
C GLU A 93 34.89 -0.72 -15.80
N CYS A 94 34.78 -1.69 -14.88
CA CYS A 94 35.47 -1.60 -13.60
C CYS A 94 36.98 -1.80 -13.70
N PRO A 95 37.77 -1.11 -12.86
CA PRO A 95 39.14 -1.47 -12.57
C PRO A 95 39.25 -2.95 -12.19
N VAL A 96 40.22 -3.64 -12.79
CA VAL A 96 40.60 -5.01 -12.43
C VAL A 96 42.02 -4.95 -11.90
N ASP A 97 42.18 -5.18 -10.61
CA ASP A 97 43.49 -5.24 -9.96
C ASP A 97 44.27 -6.48 -10.42
N GLY A 98 45.58 -6.33 -10.60
CA GLY A 98 46.45 -7.43 -11.00
C GLY A 98 46.53 -8.52 -9.92
N GLY A 99 46.29 -9.77 -10.33
CA GLY A 99 46.54 -10.97 -9.54
C GLY A 99 47.79 -11.73 -10.00
N TRP A 100 48.53 -12.27 -9.03
CA TRP A 100 49.71 -13.08 -9.31
C TRP A 100 49.34 -14.50 -9.80
N SER A 101 50.12 -15.02 -10.74
CA SER A 101 50.18 -16.45 -11.03
C SER A 101 50.69 -17.25 -9.83
N SER A 102 50.57 -18.58 -9.91
CA SER A 102 51.42 -19.48 -9.13
C SER A 102 52.90 -19.18 -9.37
N TRP A 103 53.74 -19.44 -8.38
CA TRP A 103 55.19 -19.44 -8.53
C TRP A 103 55.66 -20.61 -9.41
N ASP A 104 56.68 -20.35 -10.21
CA ASP A 104 57.49 -21.37 -10.88
C ASP A 104 58.25 -22.23 -9.85
N SER A 105 58.77 -23.37 -10.33
CA SER A 105 59.75 -24.17 -9.58
C SER A 105 61.06 -23.41 -9.35
N TRP A 106 61.76 -23.75 -8.27
CA TRP A 106 63.09 -23.20 -7.98
C TRP A 106 64.10 -23.57 -9.07
N GLY A 107 64.86 -22.57 -9.53
CA GLY A 107 66.00 -22.75 -10.44
C GLY A 107 67.22 -23.38 -9.75
N ALA A 108 68.30 -23.56 -10.52
CA ALA A 108 69.53 -24.14 -10.00
C ALA A 108 70.22 -23.26 -8.93
N CYS A 109 70.91 -23.92 -7.98
CA CYS A 109 71.73 -23.25 -6.97
C CYS A 109 72.95 -22.56 -7.61
N THR A 110 73.23 -21.31 -7.26
CA THR A 110 74.29 -20.47 -7.86
C THR A 110 75.71 -21.00 -7.71
N PHE A 111 75.99 -21.83 -6.69
CA PHE A 111 77.30 -22.42 -6.46
C PHE A 111 77.23 -23.95 -6.40
N THR A 112 78.32 -24.59 -6.84
CA THR A 112 78.48 -26.06 -6.89
C THR A 112 79.07 -26.65 -5.60
N CYS A 113 79.79 -25.84 -4.81
CA CYS A 113 80.26 -26.13 -3.46
C CYS A 113 79.94 -24.95 -2.52
N GLY A 114 79.85 -25.19 -1.22
CA GLY A 114 79.47 -24.18 -0.22
C GLY A 114 77.99 -23.77 -0.27
N THR A 115 77.68 -22.59 0.29
CA THR A 115 76.30 -22.08 0.38
C THR A 115 76.02 -21.09 -0.75
N GLY A 116 75.02 -21.37 -1.58
CA GLY A 116 74.53 -20.50 -2.65
C GLY A 116 73.05 -20.09 -2.46
N GLN A 117 72.45 -19.57 -3.52
CA GLN A 117 71.03 -19.28 -3.60
C GLN A 117 70.39 -19.85 -4.87
N GLN A 118 69.08 -20.02 -4.84
CA GLN A 118 68.21 -20.41 -5.95
C GLN A 118 67.07 -19.39 -6.06
N THR A 119 66.57 -19.16 -7.27
CA THR A 119 65.54 -18.14 -7.58
C THR A 119 64.34 -18.78 -8.27
N ARG A 120 63.15 -18.22 -8.09
CA ARG A 120 61.92 -18.52 -8.86
C ARG A 120 61.15 -17.24 -9.20
N ARG A 121 60.24 -17.32 -10.18
CA ARG A 121 59.44 -16.20 -10.67
C ARG A 121 57.93 -16.52 -10.59
N ARG A 122 57.09 -15.49 -10.67
CA ARG A 122 55.65 -15.52 -10.97
C ARG A 122 55.33 -14.33 -11.89
N SER A 123 54.12 -14.24 -12.45
CA SER A 123 53.74 -13.10 -13.30
C SER A 123 52.39 -12.50 -12.94
N CYS A 124 52.22 -11.20 -13.22
CA CYS A 124 51.05 -10.42 -12.84
C CYS A 124 49.95 -10.53 -13.91
N ASN A 125 49.38 -11.72 -14.08
CA ASN A 125 48.50 -12.08 -15.20
C ASN A 125 47.27 -12.93 -14.82
N ASN A 126 46.99 -13.12 -13.53
CA ASN A 126 45.89 -13.97 -13.05
C ASN A 126 45.01 -13.27 -11.99
N PRO A 127 44.20 -12.27 -12.35
CA PRO A 127 44.05 -11.69 -13.70
C PRO A 127 45.13 -10.63 -14.01
N SER A 128 45.32 -10.28 -15.28
CA SER A 128 46.09 -9.10 -15.68
C SER A 128 45.37 -7.82 -15.24
N LYS A 129 46.11 -6.79 -14.83
CA LYS A 129 45.51 -5.49 -14.49
C LYS A 129 44.81 -4.85 -15.70
N ALA A 130 43.63 -4.27 -15.50
CA ALA A 130 42.87 -3.58 -16.54
C ALA A 130 42.09 -2.38 -15.98
N ASN A 131 41.64 -1.48 -16.87
CA ASN A 131 40.70 -0.39 -16.56
C ASN A 131 41.07 0.49 -15.35
N GLY A 132 42.37 0.71 -15.12
CA GLY A 132 42.90 1.52 -14.01
C GLY A 132 43.15 0.77 -12.70
N GLY A 133 43.01 -0.56 -12.68
CA GLY A 133 43.30 -1.38 -11.49
C GLY A 133 44.78 -1.41 -11.09
N ALA A 134 45.01 -1.76 -9.83
CA ALA A 134 46.31 -1.76 -9.18
C ALA A 134 47.28 -2.80 -9.76
N GLU A 135 48.58 -2.61 -9.51
CA GLU A 135 49.61 -3.61 -9.81
C GLU A 135 49.67 -4.69 -8.73
N CYS A 136 50.11 -5.90 -9.10
CA CYS A 136 50.18 -7.02 -8.17
C CYS A 136 51.13 -6.72 -6.99
N PRO A 137 50.68 -6.83 -5.72
CA PRO A 137 51.48 -6.44 -4.56
C PRO A 137 52.61 -7.44 -4.24
N GLY A 138 53.82 -6.92 -4.01
CA GLY A 138 55.01 -7.70 -3.63
C GLY A 138 55.96 -7.98 -4.81
N ALA A 139 56.99 -8.79 -4.58
CA ALA A 139 58.02 -9.07 -5.58
C ALA A 139 57.56 -10.07 -6.66
N GLU A 140 58.06 -9.90 -7.89
CA GLU A 140 57.92 -10.86 -8.99
C GLU A 140 58.84 -12.08 -8.84
N TYR A 141 59.96 -11.92 -8.12
CA TYR A 141 60.99 -12.94 -7.87
C TYR A 141 61.10 -13.27 -6.39
N ASP A 142 61.43 -14.52 -6.10
CA ASP A 142 61.67 -15.05 -4.75
C ASP A 142 63.01 -15.79 -4.74
N TYR A 143 63.70 -15.76 -3.59
CA TYR A 143 65.09 -16.20 -3.42
C TYR A 143 65.22 -17.04 -2.14
N ASN A 144 65.83 -18.22 -2.25
CA ASN A 144 66.06 -19.11 -1.12
C ASN A 144 67.52 -19.61 -1.11
N SER A 145 68.06 -19.90 0.07
CA SER A 145 69.41 -20.45 0.20
C SER A 145 69.44 -21.95 -0.13
N CYS A 146 70.61 -22.42 -0.55
CA CYS A 146 70.86 -23.82 -0.89
C CYS A 146 72.32 -24.19 -0.55
N THR A 147 72.52 -25.34 0.09
CA THR A 147 73.83 -25.75 0.60
C THR A 147 74.38 -26.94 -0.17
N ARG A 148 75.65 -26.87 -0.56
CA ARG A 148 76.44 -27.91 -1.23
C ARG A 148 77.65 -28.29 -0.36
N PRO A 149 78.37 -29.40 -0.66
CA PRO A 149 79.58 -29.79 0.07
C PRO A 149 80.65 -28.70 0.13
N ALA A 150 81.53 -28.73 1.13
CA ALA A 150 82.57 -27.71 1.33
C ALA A 150 83.61 -27.67 0.20
N CYS A 151 84.13 -26.48 -0.09
CA CYS A 151 85.10 -26.26 -1.17
C CYS A 151 86.57 -26.59 -0.78
N PRO A 152 87.47 -26.85 -1.75
CA PRO A 152 88.90 -27.03 -1.53
C PRO A 152 89.63 -25.81 -0.94
N VAL A 153 90.74 -26.04 -0.23
CA VAL A 153 91.62 -24.99 0.33
C VAL A 153 93.08 -25.33 0.02
N ASN A 154 93.76 -24.46 -0.73
CA ASN A 154 95.18 -24.62 -1.07
C ASN A 154 96.10 -24.14 0.06
N GLY A 155 97.33 -24.67 0.13
CA GLY A 155 98.36 -24.21 1.05
C GLY A 155 98.93 -22.84 0.68
N GLY A 156 99.34 -22.05 1.67
CA GLY A 156 99.90 -20.71 1.50
C GLY A 156 101.25 -20.50 2.18
N TRP A 157 102.07 -19.60 1.62
CA TRP A 157 103.36 -19.21 2.21
C TRP A 157 103.17 -18.29 3.43
N SER A 158 104.05 -18.43 4.42
CA SER A 158 104.22 -17.48 5.51
C SER A 158 104.81 -16.16 5.01
N SER A 159 104.74 -15.13 5.86
CA SER A 159 105.56 -13.93 5.72
C SER A 159 107.05 -14.24 5.67
N TRP A 160 107.81 -13.34 5.05
CA TRP A 160 109.28 -13.35 5.03
C TRP A 160 109.87 -12.76 6.32
N THR A 161 110.95 -13.34 6.83
CA THR A 161 111.75 -12.80 7.96
C THR A 161 113.11 -12.35 7.45
N SER A 162 113.52 -11.09 7.70
CA SER A 162 114.74 -10.48 7.14
C SER A 162 115.85 -10.21 8.16
N GLY A 163 117.11 -10.17 7.71
CA GLY A 163 118.31 -9.83 8.48
C GLY A 163 118.68 -8.33 8.51
N ALA A 164 119.81 -8.00 9.14
CA ALA A 164 120.29 -6.62 9.25
C ALA A 164 120.84 -6.04 7.92
N CYS A 165 120.70 -4.73 7.75
CA CYS A 165 121.22 -3.98 6.60
C CYS A 165 122.74 -3.76 6.72
N ASN A 166 123.49 -3.85 5.61
CA ASN A 166 124.95 -3.65 5.62
C ASN A 166 125.42 -2.17 5.56
N ALA A 167 124.49 -1.21 5.51
CA ALA A 167 124.76 0.23 5.43
C ALA A 167 124.20 1.00 6.64
N THR A 168 124.69 2.20 6.88
CA THR A 168 124.25 3.10 7.98
C THR A 168 123.57 4.38 7.50
N CYS A 169 123.76 4.78 6.23
CA CYS A 169 122.93 5.73 5.50
C CYS A 169 122.88 5.36 4.01
N GLY A 170 121.91 5.86 3.25
CA GLY A 170 121.70 5.46 1.85
C GLY A 170 121.27 3.99 1.68
N THR A 171 121.56 3.37 0.54
CA THR A 171 121.11 1.99 0.22
C THR A 171 122.21 0.93 0.39
N GLY A 172 121.90 -0.14 1.13
CA GLY A 172 122.68 -1.38 1.27
C GLY A 172 121.85 -2.63 0.94
N HIS A 173 122.23 -3.81 1.46
CA HIS A 173 121.49 -5.09 1.28
C HIS A 173 121.25 -5.89 2.58
N GLN A 174 120.25 -6.80 2.55
CA GLN A 174 119.83 -7.76 3.61
C GLN A 174 119.28 -9.08 2.99
N SER A 175 119.18 -10.17 3.76
CA SER A 175 118.65 -11.50 3.33
C SER A 175 117.34 -11.88 4.03
N ARG A 176 116.54 -12.84 3.50
CA ARG A 176 115.22 -13.26 4.06
C ARG A 176 114.76 -14.71 3.78
N ARG A 177 113.89 -15.28 4.64
CA ARG A 177 113.32 -16.67 4.57
C ARG A 177 111.79 -16.78 4.82
N ARG A 178 111.10 -17.81 4.28
CA ARG A 178 109.66 -18.17 4.52
C ARG A 178 109.33 -19.69 4.42
N ASN A 179 108.16 -20.13 4.94
CA ASN A 179 107.68 -21.54 4.96
C ASN A 179 106.25 -21.72 4.38
N CYS A 180 105.88 -22.89 3.84
CA CYS A 180 104.53 -23.19 3.33
C CYS A 180 103.62 -23.78 4.43
N ASN A 181 102.91 -22.93 5.18
CA ASN A 181 102.05 -23.36 6.30
C ASN A 181 100.89 -22.41 6.65
N ASN A 182 100.60 -21.39 5.85
CA ASN A 182 99.66 -20.31 6.16
C ASN A 182 98.69 -20.03 4.99
N PRO A 183 97.59 -20.80 4.86
CA PRO A 183 97.17 -21.95 5.67
C PRO A 183 97.85 -23.26 5.21
N LEU A 184 97.53 -24.36 5.90
CA LEU A 184 97.74 -25.72 5.39
C LEU A 184 96.62 -26.10 4.40
N LYS A 185 96.93 -26.96 3.42
CA LYS A 185 95.95 -27.45 2.45
C LYS A 185 94.88 -28.34 3.11
N ALA A 186 93.65 -28.23 2.63
CA ALA A 186 92.50 -29.03 3.08
C ALA A 186 91.51 -29.27 1.92
N ASN A 187 90.56 -30.19 2.11
CA ASN A 187 89.46 -30.46 1.16
C ASN A 187 89.91 -30.71 -0.30
N GLY A 188 91.14 -31.23 -0.52
CA GLY A 188 91.70 -31.53 -1.85
C GLY A 188 92.48 -30.39 -2.52
N GLY A 189 92.85 -29.32 -1.81
CA GLY A 189 93.67 -28.24 -2.36
C GLY A 189 95.16 -28.58 -2.56
N ALA A 190 95.83 -27.76 -3.36
CA ALA A 190 97.23 -27.91 -3.78
C ALA A 190 98.26 -27.31 -2.79
N ASP A 191 99.54 -27.64 -2.98
CA ASP A 191 100.69 -27.08 -2.24
C ASP A 191 101.20 -25.74 -2.82
N CYS A 192 102.06 -25.05 -2.06
CA CYS A 192 102.67 -23.77 -2.48
C CYS A 192 103.73 -23.94 -3.59
N GLN A 193 103.86 -22.96 -4.49
CA GLN A 193 104.96 -22.86 -5.46
C GLN A 193 105.94 -21.72 -5.13
N GLY A 194 107.24 -21.94 -5.41
CA GLY A 194 108.31 -20.96 -5.33
C GLY A 194 109.33 -21.24 -4.22
N GLU A 195 110.46 -20.53 -4.24
CA GLU A 195 111.56 -20.74 -3.29
C GLU A 195 111.34 -20.11 -1.91
N GLY A 196 112.08 -20.63 -0.93
CA GLY A 196 111.97 -20.27 0.50
C GLY A 196 112.97 -19.23 1.02
N ASP A 197 114.01 -18.86 0.25
CA ASP A 197 115.11 -17.95 0.64
C ASP A 197 115.41 -16.91 -0.46
N ASP A 198 115.83 -15.69 -0.08
CA ASP A 198 116.00 -14.55 -0.98
C ASP A 198 116.92 -13.42 -0.42
N PHE A 199 117.38 -12.48 -1.27
CA PHE A 199 118.20 -11.31 -0.92
C PHE A 199 117.60 -10.00 -1.49
N ILE A 200 117.57 -8.92 -0.71
CA ILE A 200 116.97 -7.64 -1.10
C ILE A 200 117.83 -6.43 -0.71
N LEU A 201 117.62 -5.30 -1.41
CA LEU A 201 118.10 -3.98 -0.99
C LEU A 201 117.45 -3.54 0.34
N CYS A 202 118.16 -2.72 1.10
CA CYS A 202 117.66 -1.98 2.26
C CYS A 202 118.02 -0.50 2.11
N ALA A 203 117.06 0.40 2.33
CA ALA A 203 117.23 1.84 2.15
C ALA A 203 117.16 2.57 3.50
N LEU A 204 118.12 3.46 3.74
CA LEU A 204 118.17 4.41 4.85
C LEU A 204 117.97 5.84 4.31
N SER A 205 117.53 6.74 5.17
CA SER A 205 116.78 7.96 4.82
C SER A 205 117.51 9.02 3.98
N ALA A 206 116.75 9.66 3.08
CA ALA A 206 117.01 10.99 2.53
C ALA A 206 116.16 12.07 3.25
N CYS A 207 116.36 13.35 2.94
CA CYS A 207 116.00 14.48 3.81
C CYS A 207 114.69 15.23 3.42
N ALA A 208 113.78 15.41 4.41
CA ALA A 208 112.69 16.42 4.53
C ALA A 208 111.59 16.47 3.41
N GLU A 209 110.29 16.71 3.67
CA GLU A 209 109.39 16.74 4.86
C GLU A 209 107.92 16.83 4.34
N SER A 210 106.79 16.66 5.06
CA SER A 210 106.41 16.27 6.44
C SER A 210 105.18 15.30 6.36
N SER A 211 104.67 14.55 7.35
CA SER A 211 104.05 14.87 8.66
C SER A 211 102.77 15.75 8.57
N ALA A 212 101.64 15.50 9.27
CA ALA A 212 101.25 14.44 10.23
C ALA A 212 99.69 14.26 10.27
N ALA A 213 99.07 13.06 10.40
CA ALA A 213 99.03 12.08 11.53
C ALA A 213 98.10 12.54 12.69
N THR A 214 97.48 11.75 13.59
CA THR A 214 97.38 10.29 13.95
C THR A 214 96.17 10.15 14.95
N GLY A 215 95.71 9.02 15.51
CA GLY A 215 96.08 7.59 15.46
C GLY A 215 96.21 6.93 16.86
N SER A 216 95.70 5.70 17.02
CA SER A 216 95.95 4.76 18.15
C SER A 216 95.33 5.15 19.53
N LEU A 217 95.26 4.33 20.60
CA LEU A 217 95.96 3.08 21.02
C LEU A 217 95.01 1.99 21.62
N ALA A 218 95.57 0.80 21.90
CA ALA A 218 94.97 -0.36 22.61
C ALA A 218 95.53 -0.45 24.07
N PRO A 219 95.76 -1.60 24.76
CA PRO A 219 95.26 -3.00 24.66
C PRO A 219 94.90 -3.65 26.05
N ILE A 220 94.92 -5.00 26.13
CA ILE A 220 95.17 -5.90 27.30
C ILE A 220 93.96 -6.55 28.02
N ALA A 221 94.14 -7.87 28.24
CA ALA A 221 93.22 -8.92 28.66
C ALA A 221 92.89 -9.05 30.18
N GLY A 222 91.94 -9.95 30.50
CA GLY A 222 91.91 -10.68 31.78
C GLY A 222 90.51 -10.98 32.37
N GLY A 223 90.37 -12.07 33.14
CA GLY A 223 89.26 -12.26 34.11
C GLY A 223 88.44 -13.56 34.01
N VAL A 224 88.35 -14.32 35.10
CA VAL A 224 87.69 -15.65 35.19
C VAL A 224 86.41 -15.61 36.06
N GLY A 225 85.34 -16.25 35.54
CA GLY A 225 84.35 -17.16 36.17
C GLY A 225 83.80 -17.02 37.63
N GLY A 226 82.54 -17.47 37.79
CA GLY A 226 81.80 -17.61 39.07
C GLY A 226 80.92 -16.39 39.38
N GLY A 227 79.67 -16.46 39.88
CA GLY A 227 78.96 -17.44 40.73
C GLY A 227 78.59 -16.74 42.07
N ILE A 228 77.48 -16.95 42.80
CA ILE A 228 76.33 -17.89 42.87
C ILE A 228 75.14 -17.09 43.53
N VAL A 229 73.98 -17.71 43.88
CA VAL A 229 73.15 -17.53 45.13
C VAL A 229 71.62 -17.24 44.95
N LEU A 230 70.79 -18.18 45.49
CA LEU A 230 69.37 -18.16 45.99
C LEU A 230 68.24 -17.51 45.13
N ILE A 231 67.03 -18.08 44.88
CA ILE A 231 66.08 -19.05 45.51
C ILE A 231 64.91 -18.40 46.32
N VAL A 232 63.72 -19.02 46.30
CA VAL A 232 62.39 -18.67 46.90
C VAL A 232 61.59 -17.64 46.08
N ILE A 233 60.40 -17.87 45.49
CA ILE A 233 59.18 -18.69 45.76
C ILE A 233 58.12 -18.03 46.67
N VAL A 234 57.20 -17.29 46.02
CA VAL A 234 55.74 -17.19 46.28
C VAL A 234 55.26 -16.57 47.63
N VAL A 235 54.00 -16.12 47.66
CA VAL A 235 53.24 -15.59 48.82
C VAL A 235 53.74 -14.26 49.46
N ILE A 236 53.83 -13.19 48.66
CA ILE A 236 53.24 -11.89 49.08
C ILE A 236 52.14 -11.51 48.09
N VAL A 237 51.19 -12.43 47.99
CA VAL A 237 49.81 -12.13 47.59
C VAL A 237 49.19 -11.27 48.69
N LEU A 238 48.35 -10.30 48.30
CA LEU A 238 47.60 -9.37 49.17
C LEU A 238 48.44 -8.34 49.95
N ILE A 239 47.95 -7.09 49.89
CA ILE A 239 48.16 -6.01 50.89
C ILE A 239 49.63 -5.58 51.11
N TYR A 240 50.15 -4.67 50.24
CA TYR A 240 50.67 -3.39 50.74
C TYR A 240 50.63 -2.19 49.75
N MET A 241 49.41 -1.77 49.41
CA MET A 241 48.91 -0.45 49.80
C MET A 241 49.75 0.82 49.51
N LYS A 242 50.29 1.02 48.30
CA LYS A 242 50.78 2.33 47.77
C LYS A 242 50.97 2.22 46.25
N ARG A 243 50.58 3.17 45.37
CA ARG A 243 49.80 4.44 45.44
C ARG A 243 48.80 4.41 44.26
N ARG A 244 47.59 4.98 44.29
CA ARG A 244 47.05 6.21 44.91
C ARG A 244 47.40 7.52 44.18
N ARG A 245 46.95 7.65 42.93
CA ARG A 245 46.29 8.86 42.40
C ARG A 245 45.03 8.39 41.62
N ARG A 246 43.83 8.97 41.66
CA ARG A 246 43.10 10.05 42.39
C ARG A 246 42.20 10.69 41.30
N ARG A 247 40.98 11.17 41.51
CA ARG A 247 39.85 11.02 42.49
C ARG A 247 38.65 11.78 41.84
N LYS A 248 37.37 11.36 42.00
CA LYS A 248 36.32 11.85 42.95
C LYS A 248 36.10 13.39 43.01
N PRO A 249 34.94 13.93 43.46
CA PRO A 249 33.84 13.35 44.28
C PRO A 249 32.44 13.49 43.57
N SER A 250 31.21 13.37 44.10
CA SER A 250 30.55 12.78 45.31
C SER A 250 29.00 12.85 45.14
N ASP A 251 28.13 12.01 45.73
CA ASP A 251 28.28 10.62 46.23
C ASP A 251 26.93 9.85 46.27
N ASP A 252 25.76 10.45 46.51
CA ASP A 252 25.11 10.26 47.83
C ASP A 252 23.72 9.55 47.80
N ARG A 253 23.19 9.15 48.97
CA ARG A 253 22.21 8.05 49.23
C ARG A 253 20.76 8.56 49.49
N VAL A 254 19.69 7.75 49.66
CA VAL A 254 19.37 6.79 50.77
C VAL A 254 18.30 5.73 50.36
N SER A 255 18.22 4.66 51.15
CA SER A 255 17.50 3.37 51.00
C SER A 255 15.97 3.34 51.11
N GLY A 256 15.37 2.22 50.65
CA GLY A 256 14.05 1.70 51.01
C GLY A 256 13.89 0.26 50.46
N GLU A 257 13.27 -0.67 51.22
CA GLU A 257 13.32 -2.12 50.96
C GLU A 257 11.95 -2.79 50.68
N ASN A 258 12.01 -3.99 50.10
CA ASN A 258 11.08 -5.14 50.22
C ASN A 258 9.58 -4.95 49.90
N GLN A 259 9.05 -5.53 48.82
CA GLN A 259 8.73 -6.96 48.54
C GLN A 259 7.34 -7.44 49.03
N ALA A 260 6.53 -7.87 48.05
CA ALA A 260 5.51 -8.93 48.06
C ALA A 260 4.42 -9.00 49.16
N LEU A 261 3.15 -9.09 48.72
CA LEU A 261 2.33 -10.29 48.96
C LEU A 261 1.18 -10.44 47.93
N GLN A 262 0.59 -11.63 47.85
CA GLN A 262 -0.67 -11.98 47.15
C GLN A 262 -1.65 -12.62 48.16
N ILE A 263 -2.77 -13.20 47.67
CA ILE A 263 -3.69 -14.18 48.33
C ILE A 263 -4.83 -13.50 49.14
N VAL A 264 -6.07 -13.38 48.62
CA VAL A 264 -7.23 -14.34 48.62
C VAL A 264 -8.04 -14.25 49.94
N ASP A 265 -9.38 -14.42 50.06
CA ASP A 265 -10.41 -15.09 49.23
C ASP A 265 -11.80 -14.37 49.21
N ARG A 266 -12.73 -14.90 48.39
CA ARG A 266 -14.21 -14.92 48.46
C ARG A 266 -15.01 -14.00 49.41
N LYS A 267 -16.07 -13.44 48.83
CA LYS A 267 -17.46 -13.86 49.16
C LYS A 267 -18.37 -13.88 47.92
N VAL A 268 -19.51 -14.56 48.00
CA VAL A 268 -20.43 -14.90 46.90
C VAL A 268 -21.88 -14.64 47.36
N GLU A 269 -22.79 -14.59 46.38
CA GLU A 269 -24.25 -14.84 46.46
C GLU A 269 -25.23 -13.65 46.58
N ASN A 270 -26.43 -13.91 46.04
CA ASN A 270 -27.70 -13.18 46.16
C ASN A 270 -27.86 -11.79 45.50
N ALA A 271 -28.04 -11.82 44.17
CA ALA A 271 -28.99 -10.92 43.46
C ALA A 271 -29.44 -11.55 42.13
N LYS A 272 -30.32 -12.55 42.18
CA LYS A 272 -31.14 -13.00 41.05
C LYS A 272 -32.60 -12.70 41.37
N GLU A 273 -33.21 -11.70 40.73
CA GLU A 273 -34.63 -11.69 40.35
C GLU A 273 -35.01 -10.42 39.56
N GLY A 274 -36.04 -10.56 38.72
CA GLY A 274 -36.95 -9.48 38.31
C GLY A 274 -36.39 -8.26 37.55
N MET A 275 -36.30 -8.33 36.22
CA MET A 275 -36.83 -7.23 35.38
C MET A 275 -37.31 -7.70 33.99
N TYR A 276 -38.41 -8.48 33.97
CA TYR A 276 -39.27 -8.52 32.80
C TYR A 276 -40.16 -7.26 32.82
N ILE A 277 -40.10 -6.43 31.78
CA ILE A 277 -41.16 -5.47 31.45
C ILE A 277 -41.53 -5.66 29.99
N ASN A 278 -42.81 -5.91 29.74
CA ASN A 278 -43.34 -6.05 28.39
C ASN A 278 -43.32 -4.68 27.68
N ILE A 279 -42.63 -4.57 26.54
CA ILE A 279 -42.83 -3.45 25.61
C ILE A 279 -43.66 -3.94 24.43
N ALA A 280 -44.96 -4.10 24.69
CA ALA A 280 -45.96 -4.22 23.64
C ALA A 280 -46.49 -2.83 23.29
N ARG A 281 -46.39 -2.42 22.02
CA ARG A 281 -47.02 -1.22 21.43
C ARG A 281 -46.84 0.10 22.21
N ALA A 282 -45.63 0.65 22.17
CA ALA A 282 -45.46 2.10 22.32
C ALA A 282 -45.90 2.81 21.02
N SER A 283 -47.20 3.06 20.87
CA SER A 283 -47.71 3.90 19.78
C SER A 283 -47.35 5.37 20.05
N CYS A 284 -46.77 6.06 19.07
CA CYS A 284 -46.43 7.47 19.19
C CYS A 284 -47.70 8.35 19.22
N GLN A 285 -48.11 8.78 20.41
CA GLN A 285 -49.16 9.78 20.59
C GLN A 285 -48.68 10.87 21.56
N SER A 286 -48.83 12.13 21.13
CA SER A 286 -48.56 13.33 21.92
C SER A 286 -49.85 13.81 22.58
N SER A 287 -49.84 13.99 23.90
CA SER A 287 -50.95 14.58 24.65
C SER A 287 -50.81 16.11 24.73
N SER A 288 -51.86 16.83 24.38
CA SER A 288 -52.02 18.27 24.60
C SER A 288 -53.27 18.54 25.44
N ASP A 289 -53.11 19.43 26.43
CA ASP A 289 -54.13 20.20 27.14
C ASP A 289 -55.34 19.49 27.76
N THR A 290 -55.43 19.52 29.10
CA THR A 290 -56.39 20.38 29.84
C THR A 290 -56.11 20.35 31.35
N ASP A 291 -56.51 21.41 32.05
CA ASP A 291 -56.35 21.58 33.51
C ASP A 291 -57.32 20.69 34.32
N ASP A 292 -56.94 20.25 35.55
CA ASP A 292 -57.56 20.80 36.77
C ASP A 292 -56.99 20.27 38.13
N VAL A 293 -57.10 21.15 39.15
CA VAL A 293 -57.21 20.94 40.62
C VAL A 293 -56.30 19.93 41.39
N ILE A 294 -55.59 20.46 42.39
CA ILE A 294 -54.93 19.74 43.51
C ILE A 294 -55.84 19.77 44.77
N PRO A 295 -56.04 18.66 45.49
CA PRO A 295 -55.68 18.61 46.93
C PRO A 295 -55.27 17.21 47.45
N SER A 296 -54.54 16.99 48.55
CA SER A 296 -53.57 17.75 49.38
C SER A 296 -53.21 16.84 50.60
N ARG A 297 -52.20 17.21 51.43
CA ARG A 297 -51.82 16.56 52.73
C ARG A 297 -51.17 15.17 52.59
N LEU A 298 -50.25 14.70 53.45
CA LEU A 298 -49.49 15.23 54.61
C LEU A 298 -48.14 14.43 54.63
N SER A 299 -47.07 14.69 55.40
CA SER A 299 -46.83 15.56 56.57
C SER A 299 -45.34 15.94 56.69
N THR A 300 -44.97 16.67 57.75
CA THR A 300 -43.61 17.22 57.98
C THR A 300 -42.78 16.45 59.02
N LYS A 301 -41.45 16.47 58.86
CA LYS A 301 -40.47 16.76 59.94
C LYS A 301 -39.05 17.03 59.40
N GLU A 302 -38.37 17.94 60.09
CA GLU A 302 -37.03 18.51 59.83
C GLU A 302 -36.21 18.48 61.16
N PRO A 303 -34.93 18.91 61.21
CA PRO A 303 -33.86 18.86 60.19
C PRO A 303 -32.55 18.23 60.75
N GLY A 304 -31.49 18.13 59.93
CA GLY A 304 -30.17 17.62 60.37
C GLY A 304 -28.99 17.84 59.41
N THR A 305 -28.56 19.10 59.27
CA THR A 305 -27.24 19.61 58.80
C THR A 305 -26.35 18.82 57.82
N ASP A 306 -26.05 19.46 56.68
CA ASP A 306 -24.88 19.31 55.78
C ASP A 306 -24.40 17.90 55.37
N ASP A 307 -24.51 17.60 54.06
CA ASP A 307 -23.38 17.91 53.15
C ASP A 307 -23.85 18.08 51.68
N SER A 308 -22.94 18.47 50.81
CA SER A 308 -23.13 19.08 49.48
C SER A 308 -23.95 18.34 48.39
N ASN A 309 -24.68 19.16 47.61
CA ASN A 309 -25.11 18.98 46.20
C ASN A 309 -24.97 17.58 45.57
N THR A 310 -26.07 16.83 45.50
CA THR A 310 -26.22 15.69 44.56
C THR A 310 -27.48 15.87 43.70
N TYR A 311 -27.45 16.83 42.77
CA TYR A 311 -28.54 17.05 41.83
C TYR A 311 -28.44 16.06 40.65
N TYR A 312 -29.06 14.89 40.79
CA TYR A 312 -29.19 13.90 39.71
C TYR A 312 -30.11 14.44 38.60
N ASN A 313 -29.56 15.25 37.70
CA ASN A 313 -30.20 15.55 36.43
C ASN A 313 -30.09 14.32 35.52
N SER A 314 -31.00 13.37 35.70
CA SER A 314 -31.26 12.26 34.78
C SER A 314 -31.89 12.81 33.48
N PHE A 315 -31.09 13.54 32.71
CA PHE A 315 -31.48 14.00 31.38
C PHE A 315 -31.48 12.81 30.44
N GLU A 316 -32.57 12.04 30.44
CA GLU A 316 -32.84 11.07 29.39
C GLU A 316 -33.00 11.83 28.07
N ILE A 317 -31.90 11.91 27.33
CA ILE A 317 -31.91 12.40 25.96
C ILE A 317 -32.84 11.48 25.18
N LEU A 318 -33.98 12.02 24.73
CA LEU A 318 -34.85 11.38 23.76
C LEU A 318 -34.04 11.10 22.49
N THR A 319 -33.55 9.87 22.42
CA THR A 319 -32.65 9.34 21.38
C THR A 319 -33.41 8.60 20.28
N THR A 320 -34.69 8.33 20.54
CA THR A 320 -35.67 7.88 19.56
C THR A 320 -36.10 9.05 18.67
N VAL A 321 -35.95 8.90 17.36
CA VAL A 321 -36.22 9.92 16.34
C VAL A 321 -37.26 9.36 15.36
N LYS A 322 -38.31 10.11 15.06
CA LYS A 322 -39.23 9.70 13.98
C LYS A 322 -38.51 9.66 12.64
N THR A 323 -38.88 8.72 11.78
CA THR A 323 -38.33 8.59 10.42
C THR A 323 -38.56 9.86 9.57
N GLU A 324 -39.70 10.54 9.74
CA GLU A 324 -40.00 11.83 9.10
C GLU A 324 -39.10 12.98 9.58
N GLU A 325 -38.73 12.99 10.86
CA GLU A 325 -37.90 14.05 11.48
C GLU A 325 -36.39 13.78 11.36
N LEU A 326 -35.99 12.62 10.84
CA LEU A 326 -34.59 12.18 10.80
C LEU A 326 -33.68 13.14 10.01
N LYS A 327 -34.22 13.78 8.95
CA LYS A 327 -33.50 14.82 8.19
C LYS A 327 -33.12 15.99 9.09
N ASP A 328 -34.08 16.53 9.81
CA ASP A 328 -33.90 17.73 10.63
C ASP A 328 -33.17 17.40 11.93
N TYR A 329 -33.26 16.17 12.42
CA TYR A 329 -32.36 15.65 13.46
C TYR A 329 -30.89 15.70 13.02
N ILE A 330 -30.57 15.16 11.84
CA ILE A 330 -29.21 15.15 11.29
C ILE A 330 -28.70 16.59 11.09
N ILE A 331 -29.50 17.47 10.48
CA ILE A 331 -29.13 18.89 10.26
C ILE A 331 -28.85 19.59 11.60
N ARG A 332 -29.75 19.47 12.59
CA ARG A 332 -29.56 20.05 13.94
C ARG A 332 -28.27 19.54 14.61
N LYS A 333 -27.89 18.28 14.38
CA LYS A 333 -26.66 17.67 14.93
C LYS A 333 -25.40 18.06 14.15
N GLN A 334 -25.47 18.38 12.85
CA GLN A 334 -24.28 18.77 12.08
C GLN A 334 -23.62 20.06 12.57
N VAL A 335 -24.40 21.05 13.02
CA VAL A 335 -23.93 22.42 13.32
C VAL A 335 -22.84 22.48 14.41
N ASN A 336 -22.76 21.48 15.31
CA ASN A 336 -21.88 21.48 16.49
C ASN A 336 -21.15 20.14 16.72
N GLU A 337 -20.69 19.44 15.66
CA GLU A 337 -20.12 18.06 15.74
C GLU A 337 -21.04 17.04 16.47
N GLY A 338 -22.36 17.29 16.50
CA GLY A 338 -23.29 16.64 17.43
C GLY A 338 -23.31 15.12 17.33
N LEU A 339 -23.28 14.56 16.12
CA LEU A 339 -23.21 13.09 15.92
C LEU A 339 -21.87 12.49 16.38
N HIS A 340 -20.77 13.22 16.27
CA HIS A 340 -19.46 12.78 16.79
C HIS A 340 -19.43 12.82 18.32
N SER A 341 -20.06 13.82 18.93
CA SER A 341 -20.15 13.94 20.39
C SER A 341 -21.16 12.97 21.01
N GLU A 342 -22.26 12.69 20.31
CA GLU A 342 -23.19 11.62 20.65
C GLU A 342 -22.54 10.23 20.60
N TYR A 343 -21.77 9.94 19.57
CA TYR A 343 -21.01 8.70 19.46
C TYR A 343 -20.06 8.47 20.66
N LYS A 344 -19.48 9.54 21.24
CA LYS A 344 -18.64 9.48 22.45
C LYS A 344 -19.44 9.05 23.71
N THR A 345 -20.77 9.15 23.72
CA THR A 345 -21.62 8.67 24.82
C THR A 345 -21.85 7.15 24.82
N ILE A 346 -21.47 6.47 23.73
CA ILE A 346 -21.69 5.03 23.57
C ILE A 346 -20.45 4.27 24.11
N PRO A 347 -20.59 3.39 25.12
CA PRO A 347 -19.45 2.71 25.74
C PRO A 347 -18.53 2.02 24.74
N TYR A 348 -17.22 2.20 24.91
CA TYR A 348 -16.18 1.70 24.01
C TYR A 348 -15.16 0.87 24.79
N GLY A 349 -14.63 -0.19 24.16
CA GLY A 349 -13.79 -1.20 24.79
C GLY A 349 -14.58 -2.41 25.29
N PRO A 350 -13.91 -3.37 25.97
CA PRO A 350 -14.56 -4.56 26.51
C PRO A 350 -15.46 -4.21 27.72
N GLN A 351 -16.78 -4.39 27.57
CA GLN A 351 -17.76 -4.24 28.65
C GLN A 351 -18.05 -5.55 29.39
N HIS A 352 -17.77 -6.70 28.75
CA HIS A 352 -18.06 -8.04 29.26
C HIS A 352 -16.85 -8.98 29.14
N PRO A 353 -16.83 -10.12 29.85
CA PRO A 353 -15.75 -11.11 29.78
C PRO A 353 -15.45 -11.61 28.36
N THR A 354 -14.17 -11.88 28.09
CA THR A 354 -13.64 -12.44 26.81
C THR A 354 -12.65 -13.57 27.07
N THR A 355 -12.81 -14.26 28.20
CA THR A 355 -11.89 -15.26 28.77
C THR A 355 -11.66 -16.45 27.84
N ILE A 356 -12.69 -16.94 27.13
CA ILE A 356 -12.56 -18.08 26.22
C ILE A 356 -11.70 -17.71 25.01
N ALA A 357 -11.81 -16.46 24.54
CA ALA A 357 -11.02 -15.94 23.43
C ALA A 357 -9.54 -15.71 23.76
N GLN A 358 -9.25 -15.42 25.04
CA GLN A 358 -7.91 -15.17 25.56
C GLN A 358 -7.13 -16.44 25.92
N LYS A 359 -7.78 -17.61 25.94
CA LYS A 359 -7.13 -18.91 26.15
C LYS A 359 -5.97 -19.13 25.16
N LYS A 360 -4.87 -19.75 25.61
CA LYS A 360 -3.61 -19.90 24.86
C LYS A 360 -3.81 -20.61 23.51
N GLU A 361 -4.69 -21.59 23.48
CA GLU A 361 -5.10 -22.39 22.32
C GLU A 361 -6.02 -21.63 21.34
N ASN A 362 -6.78 -20.64 21.82
CA ASN A 362 -7.70 -19.85 21.00
C ASN A 362 -7.08 -18.54 20.50
N MET A 363 -6.03 -18.03 21.15
CA MET A 363 -5.33 -16.81 20.75
C MET A 363 -4.86 -16.81 19.27
N PRO A 364 -4.32 -17.91 18.69
CA PRO A 364 -3.98 -17.97 17.26
C PRO A 364 -5.18 -17.90 16.31
N LYS A 365 -6.40 -18.18 16.79
CA LYS A 365 -7.65 -18.09 16.01
C LYS A 365 -8.16 -16.64 15.87
N ASN A 366 -7.53 -15.66 16.53
CA ASN A 366 -7.97 -14.25 16.53
C ASN A 366 -7.16 -13.39 15.55
N ARG A 367 -7.81 -12.75 14.57
CA ARG A 367 -7.14 -11.84 13.61
C ARG A 367 -6.55 -10.59 14.27
N PHE A 368 -7.11 -10.16 15.40
CA PHE A 368 -6.67 -8.96 16.14
C PHE A 368 -6.49 -9.26 17.63
N LYS A 369 -5.32 -8.92 18.19
CA LYS A 369 -4.93 -9.16 19.60
C LYS A 369 -5.76 -8.40 20.65
N LYS A 370 -6.76 -7.61 20.24
CA LYS A 370 -7.64 -6.80 21.10
C LYS A 370 -9.10 -6.79 20.63
N THR A 371 -9.49 -7.66 19.70
CA THR A 371 -10.88 -7.76 19.22
C THR A 371 -11.36 -9.19 19.38
N PHE A 372 -12.02 -9.43 20.51
CA PHE A 372 -12.47 -10.75 20.95
C PHE A 372 -14.00 -10.80 21.02
N PRO A 373 -14.64 -11.97 20.82
CA PRO A 373 -16.03 -12.14 21.16
C PRO A 373 -16.21 -12.10 22.69
N TYR A 374 -17.34 -11.57 23.15
CA TYR A 374 -17.74 -11.74 24.55
C TYR A 374 -18.18 -13.18 24.83
N ASP A 375 -17.88 -13.68 26.03
CA ASP A 375 -18.06 -15.10 26.37
C ASP A 375 -19.53 -15.55 26.38
N HIS A 376 -20.47 -14.62 26.66
CA HIS A 376 -21.90 -14.90 26.87
C HIS A 376 -22.73 -14.96 25.58
N THR A 377 -22.28 -14.32 24.49
CA THR A 377 -22.95 -14.30 23.16
C THR A 377 -22.09 -14.92 22.06
N ARG A 378 -20.90 -15.44 22.36
CA ARG A 378 -20.02 -16.05 21.35
C ARG A 378 -20.73 -17.20 20.63
N VAL A 379 -20.41 -17.42 19.37
CA VAL A 379 -20.85 -18.66 18.70
C VAL A 379 -20.01 -19.82 19.23
N ILE A 380 -20.67 -20.78 19.85
CA ILE A 380 -20.05 -22.02 20.35
C ILE A 380 -20.07 -23.05 19.22
N LEU A 381 -18.93 -23.66 18.90
CA LEU A 381 -18.85 -24.73 17.90
C LEU A 381 -19.14 -26.10 18.53
N GLN A 382 -19.93 -26.92 17.85
CA GLN A 382 -20.11 -28.33 18.23
C GLN A 382 -18.97 -29.20 17.67
N PRO A 383 -18.44 -30.18 18.44
CA PRO A 383 -17.45 -31.12 17.92
C PRO A 383 -17.99 -31.95 16.74
N THR A 384 -17.20 -32.10 15.69
CA THR A 384 -17.55 -32.93 14.52
C THR A 384 -16.76 -34.24 14.53
N PRO A 385 -17.36 -35.38 14.13
CA PRO A 385 -16.65 -36.66 14.05
C PRO A 385 -15.40 -36.57 13.16
N GLY A 386 -14.26 -37.03 13.67
CA GLY A 386 -12.99 -37.06 12.95
C GLY A 386 -12.11 -35.81 13.10
N SER A 387 -12.56 -34.74 13.76
CA SER A 387 -11.71 -33.58 14.07
C SER A 387 -12.08 -32.90 15.39
N PRO A 388 -11.20 -32.89 16.40
CA PRO A 388 -11.45 -32.21 17.68
C PRO A 388 -11.26 -30.69 17.52
N HIS A 389 -12.22 -30.03 16.89
CA HIS A 389 -12.32 -28.57 16.89
C HIS A 389 -12.52 -28.07 18.32
N THR A 390 -11.81 -26.99 18.70
CA THR A 390 -12.18 -26.25 19.91
C THR A 390 -13.57 -25.63 19.73
N ASP A 391 -14.29 -25.45 20.83
CA ASP A 391 -15.66 -24.91 20.87
C ASP A 391 -15.75 -23.41 20.46
N TYR A 392 -14.70 -22.87 19.84
CA TYR A 392 -14.41 -21.45 19.74
C TYR A 392 -14.18 -20.99 18.30
N ILE A 393 -14.92 -19.94 17.94
CA ILE A 393 -14.65 -19.05 16.81
C ILE A 393 -14.83 -17.60 17.24
N ASN A 394 -14.09 -16.66 16.62
CA ASN A 394 -14.24 -15.23 16.88
C ASN A 394 -15.46 -14.65 16.14
N ALA A 395 -16.64 -14.98 16.68
CA ALA A 395 -17.93 -14.45 16.26
C ALA A 395 -18.89 -14.37 17.44
N ASN A 396 -19.88 -13.47 17.38
CA ASN A 396 -20.99 -13.40 18.32
C ASN A 396 -22.32 -13.50 17.58
N LEU A 397 -23.32 -14.05 18.27
CA LEU A 397 -24.71 -13.81 17.96
C LEU A 397 -25.04 -12.33 18.23
N VAL A 398 -25.87 -11.74 17.39
CA VAL A 398 -26.37 -10.36 17.54
C VAL A 398 -27.85 -10.34 17.14
N ASP A 399 -28.66 -9.65 17.94
CA ASP A 399 -30.10 -9.50 17.69
C ASP A 399 -30.39 -8.47 16.59
N GLY A 400 -31.56 -8.62 15.95
CA GLY A 400 -32.16 -7.58 15.13
C GLY A 400 -33.18 -6.75 15.91
N PHE A 401 -34.14 -6.21 15.18
CA PHE A 401 -35.30 -5.52 15.74
C PHE A 401 -36.27 -6.54 16.36
N GLU A 402 -36.96 -7.36 15.55
CA GLU A 402 -37.95 -8.33 16.06
C GLU A 402 -37.35 -9.66 16.52
N LYS A 403 -36.24 -10.11 15.91
CA LYS A 403 -35.70 -11.47 16.09
C LYS A 403 -34.39 -11.47 16.90
N GLU A 404 -34.39 -12.15 18.04
CA GLU A 404 -33.18 -12.43 18.82
C GLU A 404 -32.17 -13.29 18.05
N SER A 405 -30.88 -13.01 18.23
CA SER A 405 -29.76 -13.78 17.67
C SER A 405 -29.87 -14.11 16.16
N CYS A 406 -30.51 -13.24 15.37
CA CYS A 406 -30.73 -13.48 13.95
C CYS A 406 -29.47 -13.24 13.09
N TYR A 407 -28.50 -12.47 13.57
CA TYR A 407 -27.21 -12.24 12.91
C TYR A 407 -26.08 -13.01 13.59
N ILE A 408 -25.02 -13.29 12.81
CA ILE A 408 -23.70 -13.68 13.31
C ILE A 408 -22.70 -12.61 12.88
N ALA A 409 -22.18 -11.86 13.84
CA ALA A 409 -21.11 -10.88 13.63
C ALA A 409 -19.74 -11.56 13.81
N SER A 410 -19.07 -11.87 12.70
CA SER A 410 -17.82 -12.64 12.66
C SER A 410 -16.62 -11.78 12.23
N GLN A 411 -15.41 -12.11 12.72
CA GLN A 411 -14.19 -11.69 12.02
C GLN A 411 -14.13 -12.29 10.60
N GLY A 412 -13.33 -11.70 9.71
CA GLY A 412 -12.97 -12.34 8.44
C GLY A 412 -12.02 -13.53 8.71
N PRO A 413 -12.38 -14.77 8.33
CA PRO A 413 -11.68 -15.97 8.78
C PRO A 413 -10.20 -15.99 8.34
N LEU A 414 -9.36 -16.56 9.19
CA LEU A 414 -7.95 -16.87 8.90
C LEU A 414 -7.87 -18.26 8.24
N LYS A 415 -6.79 -18.56 7.52
CA LYS A 415 -6.56 -19.90 6.93
C LYS A 415 -6.69 -21.04 7.97
N LEU A 416 -6.17 -20.81 9.18
CA LEU A 416 -6.27 -21.72 10.33
C LEU A 416 -7.71 -21.96 10.82
N THR A 417 -8.64 -21.03 10.55
CA THR A 417 -10.03 -21.08 11.04
C THR A 417 -11.04 -21.30 9.90
N PHE A 418 -10.62 -21.77 8.71
CA PHE A 418 -11.55 -22.03 7.61
C PHE A 418 -12.56 -23.13 7.94
N THR A 419 -12.12 -24.25 8.52
CA THR A 419 -13.01 -25.33 8.94
C THR A 419 -13.95 -24.89 10.06
N ASP A 420 -13.43 -24.16 11.07
CA ASP A 420 -14.23 -23.55 12.15
C ASP A 420 -15.33 -22.63 11.59
N PHE A 421 -15.01 -21.83 10.56
CA PHE A 421 -15.93 -20.87 9.94
C PHE A 421 -17.02 -21.56 9.11
N TRP A 422 -16.67 -22.60 8.34
CA TRP A 422 -17.66 -23.39 7.61
C TRP A 422 -18.52 -24.27 8.54
N ALA A 423 -17.96 -24.79 9.63
CA ALA A 423 -18.74 -25.45 10.70
C ALA A 423 -19.73 -24.48 11.36
N MET A 424 -19.31 -23.26 11.66
CA MET A 424 -20.18 -22.19 12.17
C MET A 424 -21.37 -21.89 11.26
N ILE A 425 -21.13 -21.81 9.93
CA ILE A 425 -22.15 -21.60 8.91
C ILE A 425 -23.15 -22.77 8.88
N TRP A 426 -22.63 -24.00 8.86
CA TRP A 426 -23.42 -25.22 8.79
C TRP A 426 -24.34 -25.37 10.00
N GLN A 427 -23.80 -25.31 11.23
CA GLN A 427 -24.56 -25.53 12.45
C GLN A 427 -25.63 -24.45 12.73
N ASN A 428 -25.53 -23.27 12.09
CA ASN A 428 -26.50 -22.17 12.25
C ASN A 428 -27.49 -22.06 11.08
N ASN A 429 -27.49 -22.99 10.11
CA ASN A 429 -28.31 -22.93 8.89
C ASN A 429 -28.10 -21.59 8.13
N SER A 430 -26.88 -21.05 8.13
CA SER A 430 -26.57 -19.73 7.56
C SER A 430 -26.53 -19.76 6.02
N ARG A 431 -27.70 -19.60 5.39
CA ARG A 431 -27.87 -19.66 3.92
C ARG A 431 -27.26 -18.48 3.16
N LYS A 432 -27.08 -17.33 3.83
CA LYS A 432 -26.53 -16.08 3.29
C LYS A 432 -25.30 -15.62 4.08
N ILE A 433 -24.30 -15.09 3.38
CA ILE A 433 -23.06 -14.54 3.93
C ILE A 433 -22.83 -13.15 3.33
N ILE A 434 -22.67 -12.13 4.16
CA ILE A 434 -22.42 -10.74 3.76
C ILE A 434 -20.96 -10.38 4.10
N MET A 435 -20.13 -10.25 3.06
CA MET A 435 -18.70 -9.95 3.16
C MET A 435 -18.43 -8.47 2.86
N LEU A 436 -18.22 -7.66 3.91
CA LEU A 436 -18.06 -6.21 3.86
C LEU A 436 -16.58 -5.80 3.90
N THR A 437 -15.74 -6.45 3.09
CA THR A 437 -14.32 -6.13 2.97
C THR A 437 -13.75 -6.74 1.69
N ASN A 438 -12.77 -6.09 1.07
CA ASN A 438 -11.92 -6.78 0.10
C ASN A 438 -11.01 -7.78 0.84
N LEU A 439 -10.45 -8.77 0.12
CA LEU A 439 -9.45 -9.68 0.68
C LEU A 439 -8.20 -8.92 1.16
N MET A 440 -7.76 -7.94 0.37
CA MET A 440 -6.69 -6.99 0.72
C MET A 440 -7.17 -5.56 0.50
N GLU A 441 -6.74 -4.65 1.38
CA GLU A 441 -6.92 -3.21 1.24
C GLU A 441 -5.62 -2.57 1.78
N VAL A 442 -5.09 -1.53 1.13
CA VAL A 442 -3.92 -0.78 1.64
C VAL A 442 -2.68 -1.69 1.85
N ALA A 443 -2.43 -2.58 0.88
CA ALA A 443 -1.45 -3.69 0.91
C ALA A 443 -1.55 -4.66 2.12
N LYS A 444 -2.63 -4.59 2.92
CA LYS A 444 -2.82 -5.41 4.13
C LYS A 444 -3.93 -6.42 3.92
N VAL A 445 -3.68 -7.69 4.25
CA VAL A 445 -4.69 -8.75 4.23
C VAL A 445 -5.76 -8.47 5.29
N LYS A 446 -6.99 -8.24 4.83
CA LYS A 446 -8.16 -7.96 5.67
C LYS A 446 -8.96 -9.23 5.93
N CYS A 447 -9.07 -10.11 4.94
CA CYS A 447 -9.69 -11.42 5.03
C CYS A 447 -8.92 -12.41 4.14
N ASP A 448 -8.75 -13.65 4.58
CA ASP A 448 -8.22 -14.71 3.74
C ASP A 448 -9.36 -15.29 2.87
N LYS A 449 -9.05 -15.79 1.67
CA LYS A 449 -10.04 -16.33 0.74
C LYS A 449 -10.50 -17.72 1.19
N TYR A 450 -11.72 -17.80 1.73
CA TYR A 450 -12.30 -19.01 2.30
C TYR A 450 -13.19 -19.82 1.34
N TRP A 451 -13.22 -19.46 0.05
CA TRP A 451 -14.02 -20.09 -1.00
C TRP A 451 -13.16 -20.45 -2.22
N PRO A 452 -13.51 -21.48 -3.02
CA PRO A 452 -12.68 -21.98 -4.11
C PRO A 452 -12.52 -20.99 -5.28
N GLU A 453 -11.40 -21.14 -5.99
CA GLU A 453 -11.18 -20.61 -7.34
C GLU A 453 -12.03 -21.42 -8.33
N GLY A 454 -12.97 -20.78 -9.02
CA GLY A 454 -13.97 -21.49 -9.83
C GLY A 454 -15.04 -22.19 -8.98
N GLY A 455 -16.31 -21.77 -9.11
CA GLY A 455 -17.41 -22.44 -8.40
C GLY A 455 -17.55 -23.88 -8.89
N SER A 456 -17.45 -24.86 -7.98
CA SER A 456 -17.50 -26.27 -8.36
C SER A 456 -18.81 -26.62 -9.10
N PRO A 457 -18.80 -27.58 -10.06
CA PRO A 457 -19.99 -27.93 -10.83
C PRO A 457 -21.20 -28.29 -9.95
N TRP A 458 -20.94 -28.90 -8.79
CA TRP A 458 -21.92 -29.26 -7.77
C TRP A 458 -22.62 -28.05 -7.14
N ILE A 459 -21.88 -26.98 -6.80
CA ILE A 459 -22.45 -25.79 -6.15
C ILE A 459 -23.31 -24.97 -7.14
N ARG A 460 -22.84 -24.81 -8.38
CA ARG A 460 -23.56 -24.05 -9.41
C ARG A 460 -24.94 -24.64 -9.74
N ARG A 461 -25.04 -25.97 -9.85
CA ARG A 461 -26.28 -26.65 -10.26
C ARG A 461 -27.32 -26.75 -9.13
N ARG A 462 -26.89 -26.75 -7.87
CA ARG A 462 -27.77 -26.89 -6.70
C ARG A 462 -28.45 -25.57 -6.30
N ARG A 463 -27.70 -24.45 -6.27
CA ARG A 463 -28.23 -23.15 -5.82
C ARG A 463 -29.40 -22.61 -6.66
N ARG A 464 -29.36 -22.73 -8.00
CA ARG A 464 -30.45 -22.25 -8.86
C ARG A 464 -31.77 -22.98 -8.57
N ASN A 465 -31.71 -24.29 -8.33
CA ASN A 465 -32.91 -25.10 -8.13
C ASN A 465 -33.47 -24.96 -6.70
N GLU A 466 -32.62 -24.92 -5.66
CA GLU A 466 -33.07 -24.77 -4.27
C GLU A 466 -33.65 -23.38 -3.95
N ILE A 467 -33.26 -22.34 -4.70
CA ILE A 467 -33.85 -20.99 -4.55
C ILE A 467 -35.24 -20.90 -5.18
N LEU A 468 -35.52 -21.67 -6.24
CA LEU A 468 -36.78 -21.63 -6.98
C LEU A 468 -37.84 -22.64 -6.49
N SER A 469 -37.47 -23.67 -5.73
CA SER A 469 -38.37 -24.79 -5.39
C SER A 469 -39.04 -24.71 -4.01
N ASN A 470 -38.45 -24.03 -3.03
CA ASN A 470 -38.86 -24.14 -1.62
C ASN A 470 -39.25 -22.77 -1.03
N HIS A 471 -40.33 -22.18 -1.55
CA HIS A 471 -40.94 -20.95 -1.02
C HIS A 471 -42.04 -21.20 0.02
N SER A 472 -41.90 -22.29 0.81
CA SER A 472 -42.83 -22.71 1.87
C SER A 472 -42.07 -23.12 3.13
N ASP A 473 -42.34 -22.42 4.24
CA ASP A 473 -42.10 -22.77 5.65
C ASP A 473 -40.85 -23.62 5.98
N VAL A 474 -39.69 -22.96 6.03
CA VAL A 474 -38.51 -23.44 6.77
C VAL A 474 -37.86 -22.28 7.51
N GLU A 475 -37.55 -22.44 8.79
CA GLU A 475 -36.96 -21.39 9.63
C GLU A 475 -35.78 -20.67 8.98
N SER A 476 -35.82 -19.33 9.02
CA SER A 476 -34.75 -18.46 8.54
C SER A 476 -33.52 -18.56 9.45
N GLY A 477 -32.57 -19.40 9.04
CA GLY A 477 -31.25 -19.54 9.68
C GLY A 477 -30.43 -18.25 9.62
N LYS A 478 -29.44 -18.13 10.52
CA LYS A 478 -28.85 -16.83 10.89
C LYS A 478 -28.06 -16.18 9.75
N LEU A 479 -28.19 -14.86 9.58
CA LEU A 479 -27.43 -14.10 8.59
C LEU A 479 -26.00 -13.85 9.08
N LEU A 480 -25.00 -14.42 8.40
CA LEU A 480 -23.59 -14.18 8.74
C LEU A 480 -23.11 -12.88 8.09
N VAL A 481 -22.70 -11.90 8.90
CA VAL A 481 -22.11 -10.64 8.45
C VAL A 481 -20.68 -10.54 8.95
N HIS A 482 -19.72 -10.32 8.06
CA HIS A 482 -18.31 -10.15 8.44
C HIS A 482 -17.61 -9.05 7.64
N CYS A 483 -16.53 -8.52 8.19
CA CYS A 483 -15.57 -7.71 7.47
C CYS A 483 -14.16 -8.25 7.76
N SER A 484 -13.21 -7.40 8.19
CA SER A 484 -11.94 -7.88 8.73
C SER A 484 -12.05 -8.25 10.22
N ALA A 485 -12.47 -7.31 11.07
CA ALA A 485 -12.59 -7.50 12.53
C ALA A 485 -13.99 -7.92 13.00
N GLY A 486 -15.01 -7.79 12.14
CA GLY A 486 -16.39 -8.14 12.49
C GLY A 486 -17.07 -7.17 13.45
N ILE A 487 -16.67 -5.89 13.45
CA ILE A 487 -17.19 -4.87 14.39
C ILE A 487 -17.55 -3.54 13.71
N GLY A 488 -16.69 -2.99 12.85
CA GLY A 488 -16.93 -1.70 12.16
C GLY A 488 -18.01 -1.78 11.08
N ARG A 489 -17.61 -1.99 9.82
CA ARG A 489 -18.52 -2.19 8.67
C ARG A 489 -19.64 -3.20 8.95
N THR A 490 -19.34 -4.27 9.69
CA THR A 490 -20.31 -5.28 10.18
C THR A 490 -21.40 -4.69 11.07
N GLY A 491 -21.04 -3.85 12.05
CA GLY A 491 -22.02 -3.17 12.90
C GLY A 491 -22.78 -2.07 12.16
N THR A 492 -22.15 -1.37 11.20
CA THR A 492 -22.86 -0.40 10.35
C THR A 492 -23.94 -1.08 9.50
N TYR A 493 -23.65 -2.25 8.91
CA TYR A 493 -24.63 -3.02 8.14
C TYR A 493 -25.75 -3.60 9.00
N ILE A 494 -25.43 -4.29 10.10
CA ILE A 494 -26.44 -4.85 11.02
C ILE A 494 -27.31 -3.73 11.62
N GLY A 495 -26.69 -2.60 11.97
CA GLY A 495 -27.40 -1.40 12.38
C GLY A 495 -28.38 -0.91 11.31
N LEU A 496 -27.93 -0.76 10.05
CA LEU A 496 -28.78 -0.29 8.96
C LEU A 496 -29.96 -1.24 8.68
N ASP A 497 -29.69 -2.53 8.59
CA ASP A 497 -30.67 -3.59 8.30
C ASP A 497 -31.79 -3.60 9.37
N ALA A 498 -31.42 -3.66 10.65
CA ALA A 498 -32.37 -3.73 11.75
C ALA A 498 -33.05 -2.40 12.10
N LEU A 499 -32.36 -1.25 11.99
CA LEU A 499 -32.98 0.07 12.23
C LEU A 499 -33.90 0.48 11.08
N TYR A 500 -33.65 0.01 9.86
CA TYR A 500 -34.59 0.19 8.75
C TYR A 500 -35.88 -0.61 8.98
N GLU A 501 -35.76 -1.83 9.51
CA GLU A 501 -36.91 -2.65 9.94
C GLU A 501 -37.67 -1.98 11.11
N GLU A 502 -36.97 -1.53 12.16
CA GLU A 502 -37.55 -0.76 13.29
C GLU A 502 -38.36 0.46 12.81
N GLY A 503 -37.77 1.29 11.93
CA GLY A 503 -38.43 2.47 11.41
C GLY A 503 -39.58 2.19 10.45
N ARG A 504 -39.55 1.07 9.72
CA ARG A 504 -40.68 0.61 8.89
C ARG A 504 -41.86 0.10 9.71
N VAL A 505 -41.61 -0.55 10.85
CA VAL A 505 -42.67 -1.13 11.70
C VAL A 505 -43.23 -0.10 12.69
N THR A 506 -42.38 0.80 13.22
CA THR A 506 -42.75 1.72 14.32
C THR A 506 -42.90 3.19 13.90
N GLY A 507 -42.37 3.58 12.73
CA GLY A 507 -42.25 4.99 12.34
C GLY A 507 -41.10 5.75 13.01
N CYS A 508 -40.34 5.11 13.92
CA CYS A 508 -39.25 5.69 14.70
C CYS A 508 -37.98 4.83 14.63
N VAL A 509 -36.82 5.42 14.92
CA VAL A 509 -35.53 4.73 15.07
C VAL A 509 -34.78 5.22 16.31
N ASP A 510 -34.12 4.35 17.05
CA ASP A 510 -33.21 4.76 18.12
C ASP A 510 -31.78 4.23 17.90
N ILE A 511 -31.02 5.03 17.17
CA ILE A 511 -29.69 4.67 16.68
C ILE A 511 -28.69 4.53 17.85
N VAL A 512 -28.84 5.34 18.93
CA VAL A 512 -28.00 5.25 20.13
C VAL A 512 -28.29 3.95 20.89
N LYS A 513 -29.56 3.66 21.15
CA LYS A 513 -30.04 2.47 21.86
C LYS A 513 -29.70 1.19 21.10
N PHE A 514 -29.88 1.16 19.78
CA PHE A 514 -29.57 -0.03 18.99
C PHE A 514 -28.07 -0.29 18.87
N VAL A 515 -27.23 0.75 18.72
CA VAL A 515 -25.76 0.56 18.78
C VAL A 515 -25.31 0.13 20.18
N LYS A 516 -25.97 0.57 21.26
CA LYS A 516 -25.77 0.02 22.61
C LYS A 516 -26.17 -1.47 22.70
N LYS A 517 -27.32 -1.89 22.13
CA LYS A 517 -27.76 -3.31 22.04
C LYS A 517 -26.73 -4.17 21.30
N MET A 518 -26.25 -3.72 20.15
CA MET A 518 -25.17 -4.40 19.41
C MET A 518 -23.87 -4.46 20.23
N ARG A 519 -23.53 -3.41 20.99
CA ARG A 519 -22.31 -3.37 21.83
C ARG A 519 -22.37 -4.19 23.10
N TYR A 520 -23.56 -4.54 23.60
CA TYR A 520 -23.73 -5.61 24.59
C TYR A 520 -23.36 -6.96 23.97
N SER A 521 -23.89 -7.23 22.78
CA SER A 521 -23.65 -8.50 22.05
C SER A 521 -22.19 -8.68 21.59
N ARG A 522 -21.51 -7.63 21.11
CA ARG A 522 -20.11 -7.70 20.63
C ARG A 522 -19.40 -6.36 20.77
N MET A 523 -18.15 -6.37 21.24
CA MET A 523 -17.39 -5.13 21.48
C MET A 523 -17.30 -4.22 20.27
N ASN A 524 -17.41 -2.90 20.49
CA ASN A 524 -17.12 -1.86 19.50
C ASN A 524 -17.86 -1.98 18.15
N MET A 525 -19.06 -2.59 18.14
CA MET A 525 -19.97 -2.56 17.00
C MET A 525 -20.28 -1.11 16.59
N VAL A 526 -20.18 -0.82 15.29
CA VAL A 526 -20.00 0.55 14.73
C VAL A 526 -18.76 1.20 15.34
N GLN A 527 -17.61 1.09 14.66
CA GLN A 527 -16.29 1.24 15.28
C GLN A 527 -15.74 2.68 15.27
N THR A 528 -16.17 3.52 14.31
CA THR A 528 -15.70 4.91 14.17
C THR A 528 -16.86 5.91 14.17
N PRO A 529 -16.62 7.19 14.50
CA PRO A 529 -17.63 8.25 14.35
C PRO A 529 -18.17 8.34 12.90
N ASP A 530 -17.30 8.18 11.90
CA ASP A 530 -17.71 8.20 10.48
C ASP A 530 -18.69 7.07 10.16
N GLN A 531 -18.50 5.89 10.75
CA GLN A 531 -19.39 4.74 10.61
C GLN A 531 -20.74 4.95 11.30
N TYR A 532 -20.79 5.78 12.35
CA TYR A 532 -22.02 6.17 13.05
C TYR A 532 -22.79 7.25 12.28
N VAL A 533 -22.08 8.24 11.73
CA VAL A 533 -22.63 9.23 10.80
C VAL A 533 -23.14 8.54 9.52
N CYS A 534 -22.40 7.56 9.00
CA CYS A 534 -22.77 6.73 7.85
C CYS A 534 -24.09 5.99 8.04
N LEU A 535 -24.32 5.44 9.24
CA LEU A 535 -25.59 4.80 9.59
C LEU A 535 -26.77 5.79 9.53
N HIS A 536 -26.59 7.03 10.02
CA HIS A 536 -27.64 8.07 9.97
C HIS A 536 -28.04 8.43 8.54
N TYR A 537 -27.07 8.70 7.67
CA TYR A 537 -27.35 9.07 6.28
C TYR A 537 -27.90 7.91 5.45
N ALA A 538 -27.46 6.67 5.70
CA ALA A 538 -28.00 5.49 5.04
C ALA A 538 -29.47 5.21 5.45
N LEU A 539 -29.83 5.44 6.72
CA LEU A 539 -31.22 5.38 7.17
C LEU A 539 -32.06 6.51 6.55
N LEU A 540 -31.54 7.76 6.54
CA LEU A 540 -32.21 8.88 5.86
C LEU A 540 -32.45 8.58 4.38
N GLU A 541 -31.50 7.97 3.68
CA GLU A 541 -31.67 7.49 2.30
C GLU A 541 -32.79 6.44 2.22
N ALA A 542 -32.72 5.38 3.02
CA ALA A 542 -33.67 4.27 2.97
C ALA A 542 -35.13 4.68 3.30
N PHE A 543 -35.35 5.72 4.12
CA PHE A 543 -36.68 6.26 4.42
C PHE A 543 -37.14 7.38 3.47
N THR A 544 -36.24 8.04 2.72
CA THR A 544 -36.61 9.17 1.82
C THR A 544 -36.54 8.85 0.33
N MET A 545 -36.30 7.59 -0.04
CA MET A 545 -36.34 7.14 -1.43
C MET A 545 -37.50 6.20 -1.69
N THR A 546 -38.18 6.46 -2.80
CA THR A 546 -39.07 5.48 -3.42
C THR A 546 -38.26 4.31 -3.94
N ASP A 547 -38.77 3.09 -3.79
CA ASP A 547 -38.23 1.96 -4.54
C ASP A 547 -38.46 2.22 -6.05
N THR A 548 -37.38 2.14 -6.80
CA THR A 548 -37.28 2.45 -8.24
C THR A 548 -36.80 1.24 -9.04
N LYS A 549 -36.65 0.09 -8.38
CA LYS A 549 -36.38 -1.18 -9.01
C LYS A 549 -37.62 -1.73 -9.72
N ILE A 550 -37.39 -2.32 -10.88
CA ILE A 550 -38.44 -2.97 -11.69
C ILE A 550 -37.96 -4.37 -12.07
N GLY A 551 -38.81 -5.38 -11.84
CA GLY A 551 -38.56 -6.74 -12.31
C GLY A 551 -38.66 -6.86 -13.83
N LYS A 552 -37.85 -7.73 -14.43
CA LYS A 552 -37.79 -7.93 -15.89
C LYS A 552 -39.14 -8.26 -16.53
N ASP A 553 -39.92 -9.13 -15.88
CA ASP A 553 -41.26 -9.54 -16.34
C ASP A 553 -42.31 -8.42 -16.19
N GLU A 554 -42.09 -7.49 -15.26
CA GLU A 554 -42.98 -6.35 -14.99
C GLU A 554 -42.64 -5.14 -15.89
N PHE A 555 -41.40 -5.04 -16.37
CA PHE A 555 -40.86 -3.86 -17.05
C PHE A 555 -41.69 -3.43 -18.26
N GLY A 556 -42.07 -4.38 -19.12
CA GLY A 556 -42.90 -4.09 -20.31
C GLY A 556 -44.32 -3.62 -19.97
N THR A 557 -44.82 -3.84 -18.75
CA THR A 557 -46.11 -3.30 -18.28
C THR A 557 -45.93 -1.91 -17.70
N ILE A 558 -44.96 -1.74 -16.80
CA ILE A 558 -44.64 -0.44 -16.18
C ILE A 558 -44.19 0.59 -17.23
N TRP A 559 -43.44 0.17 -18.26
CA TRP A 559 -43.11 1.05 -19.39
C TRP A 559 -44.35 1.48 -20.18
N ARG A 560 -45.32 0.60 -20.43
CA ARG A 560 -46.56 0.99 -21.12
C ARG A 560 -47.38 2.00 -20.31
N GLU A 561 -47.46 1.84 -18.99
CA GLU A 561 -48.08 2.82 -18.09
C GLU A 561 -47.37 4.19 -18.17
N ILE A 562 -46.04 4.20 -18.09
CA ILE A 562 -45.22 5.42 -18.18
C ILE A 562 -45.29 6.08 -19.57
N HIS A 563 -45.26 5.30 -20.64
CA HIS A 563 -45.22 5.79 -22.01
C HIS A 563 -46.57 6.35 -22.49
N ILE A 564 -47.67 5.77 -22.01
CA ILE A 564 -49.05 6.17 -22.36
C ILE A 564 -49.58 7.24 -21.39
N ASP A 565 -48.81 7.66 -20.38
CA ASP A 565 -49.21 8.66 -19.39
C ASP A 565 -49.55 10.03 -20.05
N LYS A 566 -50.85 10.29 -20.19
CA LYS A 566 -51.39 11.53 -20.78
C LYS A 566 -51.47 12.68 -19.78
N GLN A 567 -51.00 12.51 -18.54
CA GLN A 567 -50.91 13.61 -17.60
C GLN A 567 -49.90 14.67 -18.10
N PRO A 568 -50.10 15.96 -17.77
CA PRO A 568 -49.08 16.99 -18.00
C PRO A 568 -47.75 16.57 -17.39
N ILE A 569 -46.63 16.87 -18.07
CA ILE A 569 -45.29 16.32 -17.77
C ILE A 569 -44.93 16.42 -16.27
N ASN A 570 -45.24 17.54 -15.61
CA ASN A 570 -44.97 17.74 -14.18
C ASN A 570 -45.74 16.79 -13.22
N HIS A 571 -46.78 16.12 -13.70
CA HIS A 571 -47.55 15.13 -12.95
C HIS A 571 -47.11 13.68 -13.22
N GLN A 572 -46.41 13.43 -14.33
CA GLN A 572 -45.99 12.08 -14.73
C GLN A 572 -45.05 11.43 -13.72
N LYS A 573 -45.19 10.11 -13.51
CA LYS A 573 -44.37 9.36 -12.53
C LYS A 573 -42.87 9.50 -12.81
N LEU A 574 -42.46 9.28 -14.06
CA LEU A 574 -41.06 9.32 -14.48
C LEU A 574 -40.45 10.74 -14.38
N TYR A 575 -41.23 11.79 -14.58
CA TYR A 575 -40.73 13.17 -14.44
C TYR A 575 -40.47 13.53 -12.97
N LYS A 576 -41.31 13.03 -12.04
CA LYS A 576 -41.07 13.18 -10.60
C LYS A 576 -39.81 12.43 -10.16
N GLU A 577 -39.56 11.26 -10.73
CA GLU A 577 -38.33 10.47 -10.55
C GLU A 577 -37.10 11.23 -11.08
N PHE A 578 -37.17 11.81 -12.28
CA PHE A 578 -36.13 12.69 -12.84
C PHE A 578 -35.90 13.95 -11.98
N LYS A 579 -36.95 14.59 -11.45
CA LYS A 579 -36.81 15.73 -10.54
C LYS A 579 -36.19 15.33 -9.20
N MET A 580 -36.46 14.12 -8.71
CA MET A 580 -35.77 13.54 -7.56
C MET A 580 -34.29 13.25 -7.86
N LEU A 581 -33.95 12.90 -9.11
CA LEU A 581 -32.57 12.67 -9.55
C LEU A 581 -31.80 14.02 -9.55
N GLU A 582 -32.36 15.05 -10.18
CA GLU A 582 -31.78 16.40 -10.18
C GLU A 582 -31.61 16.96 -8.76
N ALA A 583 -32.64 16.84 -7.90
CA ALA A 583 -32.59 17.27 -6.50
C ALA A 583 -31.65 16.43 -5.61
N LYS A 584 -30.96 15.42 -6.17
CA LYS A 584 -29.92 14.63 -5.51
C LYS A 584 -28.56 14.69 -6.24
N LYS A 585 -28.40 15.57 -7.25
CA LYS A 585 -27.09 15.88 -7.84
C LYS A 585 -26.18 16.48 -6.78
N SER A 586 -24.94 16.01 -6.71
CA SER A 586 -23.98 16.50 -5.72
C SER A 586 -23.42 17.86 -6.12
N GLU A 587 -23.79 18.90 -5.38
CA GLU A 587 -23.08 20.18 -5.40
C GLU A 587 -21.62 19.97 -4.99
N HIS A 588 -20.71 20.60 -5.74
CA HIS A 588 -19.28 20.56 -5.54
C HIS A 588 -18.76 22.00 -5.41
N GLY A 589 -17.86 22.25 -4.45
CA GLY A 589 -17.28 23.59 -4.26
C GLY A 589 -16.38 23.99 -5.42
N LYS A 590 -16.19 25.30 -5.65
CA LYS A 590 -15.23 25.81 -6.68
C LYS A 590 -13.80 25.28 -6.49
N SER A 591 -13.43 24.90 -5.26
CA SER A 591 -12.17 24.27 -4.88
C SER A 591 -12.03 22.79 -5.30
N GLU A 592 -13.11 22.14 -5.74
CA GLU A 592 -13.09 20.74 -6.20
C GLU A 592 -12.89 20.61 -7.72
N TYR A 593 -12.58 21.70 -8.43
CA TYR A 593 -12.35 21.75 -9.88
C TYR A 593 -11.03 22.43 -10.27
N THR A 594 -10.07 22.48 -9.33
CA THR A 594 -8.85 23.30 -9.40
C THR A 594 -7.99 22.95 -10.63
N ALA A 595 -7.88 21.67 -10.99
CA ALA A 595 -7.17 21.26 -12.20
C ALA A 595 -7.92 21.65 -13.49
N ALA A 596 -9.25 21.57 -13.49
CA ALA A 596 -10.07 21.84 -14.68
C ALA A 596 -10.17 23.33 -15.05
N VAL A 597 -10.12 24.22 -14.04
CA VAL A 597 -10.23 25.68 -14.22
C VAL A 597 -8.87 26.40 -14.25
N SER A 598 -7.75 25.67 -14.25
CA SER A 598 -6.42 26.29 -14.30
C SER A 598 -6.18 27.02 -15.64
N PRO A 599 -5.32 28.05 -15.69
CA PRO A 599 -5.05 28.80 -16.94
C PRO A 599 -4.54 27.92 -18.09
N GLU A 600 -3.85 26.82 -17.78
CA GLU A 600 -3.31 25.86 -18.77
C GLU A 600 -4.35 24.84 -19.26
N ASN A 601 -5.45 24.67 -18.52
CA ASN A 601 -6.45 23.63 -18.77
C ASN A 601 -7.84 24.16 -19.14
N ILE A 602 -8.15 25.43 -18.85
CA ILE A 602 -9.50 26.00 -19.04
C ILE A 602 -9.99 25.91 -20.50
N GLU A 603 -9.11 26.14 -21.48
CA GLU A 603 -9.42 26.00 -22.91
C GLU A 603 -9.37 24.55 -23.44
N LYS A 604 -8.95 23.58 -22.61
CA LYS A 604 -9.10 22.15 -22.93
C LYS A 604 -10.54 21.66 -22.72
N ASN A 605 -11.45 22.49 -22.21
CA ASN A 605 -12.84 22.15 -21.95
C ASN A 605 -13.76 22.71 -23.05
N ARG A 606 -14.45 21.85 -23.80
CA ARG A 606 -15.39 22.27 -24.86
C ARG A 606 -16.61 23.00 -24.27
N ASN A 607 -17.05 22.59 -23.09
CA ASN A 607 -18.08 23.29 -22.32
C ASN A 607 -17.51 23.60 -20.91
N LYS A 608 -17.42 24.88 -20.56
CA LYS A 608 -16.83 25.36 -19.31
C LYS A 608 -17.74 25.13 -18.08
N SER A 609 -18.97 24.66 -18.30
CA SER A 609 -19.91 24.20 -17.25
C SER A 609 -20.02 22.68 -17.15
N VAL A 610 -19.23 21.91 -17.91
CA VAL A 610 -19.23 20.44 -17.90
C VAL A 610 -17.79 19.95 -17.75
N ILE A 611 -17.33 19.79 -16.50
CA ILE A 611 -15.91 19.62 -16.16
C ILE A 611 -15.73 18.57 -15.05
N PRO A 612 -14.67 17.75 -15.08
CA PRO A 612 -14.46 16.73 -14.07
C PRO A 612 -13.96 17.37 -12.76
N SER A 613 -14.50 16.94 -11.63
CA SER A 613 -13.96 17.34 -10.33
C SER A 613 -12.62 16.65 -10.05
N ASP A 614 -11.74 17.29 -9.28
CA ASP A 614 -10.38 16.82 -8.96
C ASP A 614 -10.36 15.42 -8.32
N ASN A 615 -11.46 15.03 -7.66
CA ASN A 615 -11.65 13.70 -7.06
C ASN A 615 -12.07 12.60 -8.05
N ASN A 616 -12.61 12.96 -9.22
CA ASN A 616 -13.20 12.03 -10.21
C ASN A 616 -12.51 12.06 -11.58
N ARG A 617 -11.63 13.05 -11.83
CA ARG A 617 -10.94 13.23 -13.11
C ARG A 617 -9.96 12.10 -13.43
N LEU A 618 -9.67 11.94 -14.72
CA LEU A 618 -8.49 11.17 -15.15
C LEU A 618 -7.21 11.99 -14.95
N PHE A 619 -6.10 11.28 -14.82
CA PHE A 619 -4.75 11.80 -14.75
C PHE A 619 -3.98 11.25 -15.95
N LEU A 620 -3.19 12.10 -16.62
CA LEU A 620 -2.40 11.73 -17.78
C LEU A 620 -0.91 11.80 -17.50
N THR A 621 -0.16 10.83 -18.02
CA THR A 621 1.30 10.88 -18.04
C THR A 621 1.77 11.88 -19.10
N THR A 622 2.54 12.88 -18.70
CA THR A 622 3.02 13.97 -19.58
C THR A 622 4.25 13.55 -20.38
N TYR A 623 4.05 13.10 -21.62
CA TYR A 623 5.15 12.66 -22.51
C TYR A 623 5.79 13.78 -23.32
N ASP A 624 4.97 14.67 -23.85
CA ASP A 624 5.40 15.76 -24.73
C ASP A 624 5.51 17.08 -23.94
N LYS A 625 6.51 17.91 -24.25
CA LYS A 625 6.78 19.16 -23.51
C LYS A 625 5.61 20.14 -23.60
N GLY A 626 5.29 20.81 -22.50
CA GLY A 626 4.16 21.76 -22.44
C GLY A 626 2.79 21.10 -22.27
N ARG A 627 2.74 19.80 -21.92
CA ARG A 627 1.50 19.11 -21.56
C ARG A 627 1.32 19.03 -20.05
N THR A 628 0.08 19.24 -19.61
CA THR A 628 -0.41 18.98 -18.25
C THR A 628 -0.93 17.56 -18.11
N ASP A 629 -1.16 17.10 -16.87
CA ASP A 629 -1.74 15.80 -16.54
C ASP A 629 -3.27 15.72 -16.75
N TYR A 630 -3.86 16.71 -17.42
CA TYR A 630 -5.30 16.95 -17.45
C TYR A 630 -5.95 16.68 -18.81
N ILE A 631 -7.10 16.00 -18.76
CA ILE A 631 -8.12 15.91 -19.81
C ILE A 631 -9.50 16.02 -19.16
N ASN A 632 -10.47 16.58 -19.90
CA ASN A 632 -11.88 16.58 -19.49
C ASN A 632 -12.48 15.16 -19.65
N ALA A 633 -12.24 14.31 -18.67
CA ALA A 633 -12.77 12.94 -18.58
C ALA A 633 -12.95 12.50 -17.13
N VAL A 634 -13.89 11.59 -16.88
CA VAL A 634 -14.05 10.89 -15.57
C VAL A 634 -14.08 9.37 -15.74
N GLN A 635 -13.74 8.64 -14.67
CA GLN A 635 -13.96 7.20 -14.58
C GLN A 635 -15.38 6.92 -14.05
N ALA A 636 -16.09 6.00 -14.71
CA ALA A 636 -17.45 5.63 -14.36
C ALA A 636 -17.61 4.11 -14.17
N PRO A 637 -18.43 3.66 -13.20
CA PRO A 637 -18.64 2.24 -12.94
C PRO A 637 -19.49 1.57 -14.03
N SER A 638 -19.12 0.35 -14.37
CA SER A 638 -20.02 -0.61 -15.02
C SER A 638 -20.68 -1.48 -13.96
N TYR A 639 -21.76 -2.17 -14.32
CA TYR A 639 -22.47 -3.09 -13.43
C TYR A 639 -21.55 -4.12 -12.73
N THR A 640 -20.48 -4.56 -13.40
CA THR A 640 -19.54 -5.59 -12.89
C THR A 640 -18.15 -5.07 -12.51
N LYS A 641 -17.78 -3.81 -12.83
CA LYS A 641 -16.44 -3.25 -12.58
C LYS A 641 -16.49 -1.79 -12.09
N PHE A 642 -15.64 -1.45 -11.10
CA PHE A 642 -15.51 -0.08 -10.59
C PHE A 642 -15.05 0.92 -11.66
N VAL A 643 -14.08 0.53 -12.50
CA VAL A 643 -13.74 1.24 -13.74
C VAL A 643 -14.32 0.43 -14.88
N GLY A 644 -15.52 0.82 -15.32
CA GLY A 644 -16.20 0.22 -16.46
C GLY A 644 -16.09 1.08 -17.72
N TYR A 645 -16.26 2.39 -17.54
CA TYR A 645 -16.27 3.37 -18.61
C TYR A 645 -15.30 4.52 -18.33
N LEU A 646 -14.76 5.11 -19.39
CA LEU A 646 -14.01 6.37 -19.36
C LEU A 646 -14.81 7.38 -20.18
N THR A 647 -15.56 8.27 -19.53
CA THR A 647 -16.45 9.22 -20.24
C THR A 647 -15.74 10.54 -20.48
N THR A 648 -15.65 10.99 -21.73
CA THR A 648 -14.91 12.20 -22.13
C THR A 648 -15.62 12.98 -23.25
N GLN A 649 -15.27 14.25 -23.42
CA GLN A 649 -15.75 15.09 -24.53
C GLN A 649 -15.13 14.68 -25.87
N LEU A 650 -15.78 15.02 -26.99
CA LEU A 650 -15.17 14.93 -28.32
C LEU A 650 -13.87 15.75 -28.34
N PRO A 651 -12.71 15.17 -28.71
CA PRO A 651 -11.42 15.87 -28.65
C PRO A 651 -11.41 17.18 -29.45
N LEU A 652 -11.10 18.28 -28.75
CA LEU A 652 -10.69 19.54 -29.37
C LEU A 652 -9.34 19.34 -30.09
N PRO A 653 -9.00 20.13 -31.14
CA PRO A 653 -7.75 20.00 -31.89
C PRO A 653 -6.51 19.81 -31.02
N ASP A 654 -6.32 20.67 -30.02
CA ASP A 654 -5.15 20.62 -29.14
C ASP A 654 -5.19 19.44 -28.15
N THR A 655 -6.38 18.93 -27.80
CA THR A 655 -6.56 17.80 -26.87
C THR A 655 -6.48 16.43 -27.55
N LYS A 656 -6.30 16.36 -28.88
CA LYS A 656 -6.16 15.09 -29.62
C LYS A 656 -5.02 14.21 -29.08
N MET A 657 -3.92 14.82 -28.64
CA MET A 657 -2.83 14.14 -27.92
C MET A 657 -3.23 13.62 -26.55
N ASP A 658 -3.93 14.44 -25.77
CA ASP A 658 -4.38 14.10 -24.42
C ASP A 658 -5.36 12.92 -24.48
N PHE A 659 -6.19 12.83 -25.52
CA PHE A 659 -7.09 11.71 -25.78
C PHE A 659 -6.34 10.39 -26.06
N TRP A 660 -5.38 10.36 -27.00
CA TRP A 660 -4.61 9.12 -27.25
C TRP A 660 -3.75 8.72 -26.05
N THR A 661 -3.25 9.71 -25.29
CA THR A 661 -2.60 9.50 -23.99
C THR A 661 -3.56 8.82 -23.02
N MET A 662 -4.78 9.33 -22.84
CA MET A 662 -5.83 8.75 -21.99
C MET A 662 -6.15 7.29 -22.35
N ILE A 663 -6.27 6.97 -23.65
CA ILE A 663 -6.54 5.60 -24.12
C ILE A 663 -5.39 4.64 -23.77
N ARG A 664 -4.13 5.10 -23.76
CA ARG A 664 -2.96 4.26 -23.41
C ARG A 664 -2.68 4.24 -21.89
N ASP A 665 -2.91 5.33 -21.16
CA ASP A 665 -2.78 5.42 -19.70
C ASP A 665 -3.80 4.53 -18.97
N HIS A 666 -5.06 4.54 -19.42
CA HIS A 666 -6.15 3.81 -18.77
C HIS A 666 -6.53 2.49 -19.47
N ASN A 667 -5.60 1.94 -20.26
CA ASN A 667 -5.69 0.68 -21.01
C ASN A 667 -7.00 0.46 -21.79
N SER A 668 -7.62 1.50 -22.35
CA SER A 668 -8.81 1.33 -23.19
C SER A 668 -8.44 0.68 -24.53
N SER A 669 -9.28 -0.23 -25.02
CA SER A 669 -9.17 -0.89 -26.34
C SER A 669 -10.48 -0.84 -27.15
N THR A 670 -11.54 -0.28 -26.57
CA THR A 670 -12.84 -0.10 -27.22
C THR A 670 -13.36 1.30 -26.92
N VAL A 671 -13.70 2.05 -27.97
CA VAL A 671 -14.20 3.42 -27.90
C VAL A 671 -15.59 3.48 -28.54
N VAL A 672 -16.49 4.23 -27.92
CA VAL A 672 -17.83 4.56 -28.43
C VAL A 672 -17.90 6.07 -28.61
N MET A 673 -18.23 6.55 -29.80
CA MET A 673 -18.40 7.97 -30.07
C MET A 673 -19.82 8.26 -30.56
N PHE A 674 -20.49 9.21 -29.91
CA PHE A 674 -21.73 9.81 -30.37
C PHE A 674 -21.39 11.13 -31.07
N ILE A 675 -21.54 11.13 -32.39
CA ILE A 675 -21.19 12.22 -33.30
C ILE A 675 -22.44 12.68 -34.06
N ASN A 676 -22.37 13.85 -34.69
CA ASN A 676 -23.36 14.33 -35.65
C ASN A 676 -22.73 14.39 -37.05
N GLU A 677 -23.53 14.60 -38.09
CA GLU A 677 -23.09 14.63 -39.50
C GLU A 677 -21.94 15.63 -39.76
N GLN A 678 -21.88 16.74 -39.00
CA GLN A 678 -20.81 17.74 -39.12
C GLN A 678 -19.49 17.23 -38.51
N THR A 679 -19.54 16.52 -37.38
CA THR A 679 -18.38 15.93 -36.71
C THR A 679 -17.99 14.55 -37.25
N GLU A 680 -18.85 13.91 -38.04
CA GLU A 680 -18.52 12.74 -38.85
C GLU A 680 -17.45 13.08 -39.90
N ALA A 681 -17.51 14.27 -40.51
CA ALA A 681 -16.47 14.79 -41.38
C ALA A 681 -15.14 15.09 -40.65
N GLU A 682 -15.14 15.18 -39.32
CA GLU A 682 -13.91 15.29 -38.49
C GLU A 682 -13.39 13.93 -38.01
N PHE A 683 -14.13 12.82 -38.23
CA PHE A 683 -13.90 11.55 -37.54
C PHE A 683 -12.53 10.96 -37.84
N VAL A 684 -11.68 10.92 -36.80
CA VAL A 684 -10.32 10.33 -36.80
C VAL A 684 -9.60 10.63 -38.12
N TYR A 685 -9.59 11.93 -38.45
CA TYR A 685 -8.86 12.54 -39.56
C TYR A 685 -9.36 12.07 -40.94
N ALA A 686 -10.28 12.85 -41.53
CA ALA A 686 -10.78 12.65 -42.90
C ALA A 686 -9.75 13.06 -43.97
N THR A 687 -8.54 12.52 -43.89
CA THR A 687 -7.54 12.54 -44.96
C THR A 687 -7.59 11.24 -45.75
N SER A 688 -6.98 11.22 -46.93
CA SER A 688 -6.79 10.02 -47.77
C SER A 688 -5.68 9.08 -47.26
N GLU A 689 -5.29 9.18 -45.99
CA GLU A 689 -4.11 8.53 -45.43
C GLU A 689 -4.51 7.60 -44.27
N ASP A 690 -4.34 6.29 -44.44
CA ASP A 690 -4.61 5.30 -43.38
C ASP A 690 -3.49 5.23 -42.32
N THR A 691 -2.58 6.20 -42.25
CA THR A 691 -1.58 6.32 -41.18
C THR A 691 -1.28 7.78 -40.89
N PHE A 692 -1.44 8.18 -39.63
CA PHE A 692 -1.22 9.55 -39.18
C PHE A 692 -0.46 9.55 -37.84
N SER A 693 0.33 10.61 -37.60
CA SER A 693 1.06 10.79 -36.35
C SER A 693 0.48 11.96 -35.55
N CYS A 694 0.48 11.83 -34.24
CA CYS A 694 0.11 12.88 -33.30
C CYS A 694 1.15 12.82 -32.17
N GLY A 695 1.98 13.86 -32.05
CA GLY A 695 3.06 13.94 -31.05
C GLY A 695 3.90 12.67 -30.99
N SER A 696 4.02 12.08 -29.81
CA SER A 696 4.73 10.83 -29.55
C SER A 696 4.03 9.54 -30.01
N PHE A 697 2.84 9.60 -30.62
CA PHE A 697 2.07 8.45 -31.09
C PHE A 697 1.92 8.40 -32.63
N THR A 698 1.93 7.19 -33.18
CA THR A 698 1.55 6.90 -34.57
C THR A 698 0.36 5.95 -34.59
N MET A 699 -0.67 6.34 -35.34
CA MET A 699 -1.92 5.60 -35.48
C MET A 699 -2.03 5.10 -36.92
N LYS A 700 -2.24 3.79 -37.09
CA LYS A 700 -2.54 3.20 -38.40
C LYS A 700 -3.96 2.66 -38.41
N ILE A 701 -4.78 3.14 -39.36
CA ILE A 701 -6.08 2.56 -39.63
C ILE A 701 -5.86 1.26 -40.41
N THR A 702 -6.56 0.21 -39.99
CA THR A 702 -6.43 -1.15 -40.55
C THR A 702 -7.75 -1.71 -41.04
N LYS A 703 -8.88 -1.13 -40.61
CA LYS A 703 -10.23 -1.51 -41.03
C LYS A 703 -11.16 -0.31 -40.89
N ARG A 704 -12.05 -0.11 -41.87
CA ARG A 704 -13.23 0.78 -41.78
C ARG A 704 -14.43 -0.02 -42.30
N GLU A 705 -15.52 -0.08 -41.53
CA GLU A 705 -16.75 -0.79 -41.94
C GLU A 705 -17.98 0.01 -41.53
N LYS A 706 -18.95 0.15 -42.45
CA LYS A 706 -20.30 0.61 -42.13
C LYS A 706 -21.10 -0.59 -41.64
N VAL A 707 -21.44 -0.60 -40.36
CA VAL A 707 -22.07 -1.74 -39.66
C VAL A 707 -23.59 -1.71 -39.81
N GLU A 708 -24.15 -0.50 -39.80
CA GLU A 708 -25.58 -0.22 -39.99
C GLU A 708 -25.71 1.20 -40.57
N PHE A 709 -26.92 1.67 -40.91
CA PHE A 709 -27.09 2.99 -41.51
C PHE A 709 -26.52 4.12 -40.62
N ASP A 710 -26.74 4.04 -39.31
CA ASP A 710 -26.31 5.02 -38.32
C ASP A 710 -24.99 4.65 -37.60
N ILE A 711 -24.36 3.49 -37.89
CA ILE A 711 -23.18 2.99 -37.16
C ILE A 711 -22.00 2.71 -38.10
N LEU A 712 -20.89 3.41 -37.85
CA LEU A 712 -19.58 3.12 -38.43
C LEU A 712 -18.69 2.41 -37.40
N SER A 713 -17.69 1.66 -37.89
CA SER A 713 -16.61 1.13 -37.07
C SER A 713 -15.25 1.32 -37.73
N CYS A 714 -14.22 1.58 -36.91
CA CYS A 714 -12.86 1.81 -37.34
C CYS A 714 -11.89 1.05 -36.43
N THR A 715 -10.92 0.33 -37.00
CA THR A 715 -9.87 -0.37 -36.26
C THR A 715 -8.55 0.38 -36.42
N VAL A 716 -8.02 0.89 -35.31
CA VAL A 716 -6.79 1.68 -35.24
C VAL A 716 -5.73 0.93 -34.46
N VAL A 717 -4.57 0.71 -35.07
CA VAL A 717 -3.37 0.23 -34.37
C VAL A 717 -2.61 1.46 -33.85
N LEU A 718 -2.69 1.70 -32.55
CA LEU A 718 -1.91 2.72 -31.85
C LEU A 718 -0.52 2.17 -31.55
N SER A 719 0.51 2.91 -31.94
CA SER A 719 1.92 2.57 -31.71
C SER A 719 2.66 3.77 -31.12
N ARG A 720 3.69 3.49 -30.33
CA ARG A 720 4.66 4.47 -29.83
C ARG A 720 6.05 3.86 -29.88
N LYS A 721 7.07 4.71 -30.01
CA LYS A 721 8.47 4.28 -29.95
C LYS A 721 8.72 3.49 -28.66
N ASP A 722 9.41 2.35 -28.80
CA ASP A 722 9.85 1.47 -27.70
C ASP A 722 8.70 0.82 -26.89
N GLU A 723 7.44 0.86 -27.38
CA GLU A 723 6.28 0.19 -26.79
C GLU A 723 5.62 -0.82 -27.76
N LYS A 724 4.85 -1.79 -27.22
CA LYS A 724 4.04 -2.71 -28.04
C LYS A 724 2.82 -1.99 -28.60
N SER A 725 2.60 -2.10 -29.90
CA SER A 725 1.38 -1.63 -30.57
C SER A 725 0.12 -2.27 -29.98
N ARG A 726 -0.98 -1.51 -29.88
CA ARG A 726 -2.29 -1.95 -29.37
C ARG A 726 -3.37 -1.74 -30.43
N GLU A 727 -4.22 -2.74 -30.64
CA GLU A 727 -5.45 -2.56 -31.42
C GLU A 727 -6.51 -1.85 -30.57
N ILE A 728 -7.13 -0.83 -31.15
CA ILE A 728 -8.25 -0.09 -30.57
C ILE A 728 -9.36 -0.08 -31.61
N VAL A 729 -10.57 -0.49 -31.22
CA VAL A 729 -11.75 -0.41 -32.10
C VAL A 729 -12.66 0.71 -31.63
N ILE A 730 -13.04 1.56 -32.58
CA ILE A 730 -13.87 2.74 -32.39
C ILE A 730 -15.20 2.51 -33.10
N TYR A 731 -16.29 2.53 -32.35
CA TYR A 731 -17.66 2.50 -32.85
C TYR A 731 -18.24 3.91 -32.82
N CYS A 732 -18.81 4.35 -33.94
CA CYS A 732 -19.34 5.70 -34.08
C CYS A 732 -20.83 5.64 -34.44
N ALA A 733 -21.67 6.15 -33.55
CA ALA A 733 -23.08 6.39 -33.82
C ALA A 733 -23.25 7.82 -34.32
N VAL A 734 -23.77 7.95 -35.55
CA VAL A 734 -24.14 9.22 -36.16
C VAL A 734 -25.57 9.55 -35.72
N CYS A 735 -25.74 10.67 -35.02
CA CYS A 735 -26.96 11.03 -34.33
C CYS A 735 -27.29 12.52 -34.52
N SER A 736 -28.48 12.82 -35.04
CA SER A 736 -29.08 14.15 -35.06
C SER A 736 -29.66 14.51 -33.67
N GLY A 737 -28.80 14.52 -32.65
CA GLY A 737 -29.17 14.68 -31.24
C GLY A 737 -29.01 13.39 -30.44
N TYR A 738 -30.12 12.79 -30.03
CA TYR A 738 -30.13 11.53 -29.28
C TYR A 738 -30.03 10.29 -30.19
N PRO A 739 -29.33 9.22 -29.75
CA PRO A 739 -29.25 7.95 -30.49
C PRO A 739 -30.58 7.19 -30.43
N LYS A 740 -30.95 6.53 -31.53
CA LYS A 740 -32.14 5.67 -31.59
C LYS A 740 -32.00 4.47 -30.62
N PRO A 741 -33.10 3.95 -30.03
CA PRO A 741 -33.09 2.73 -29.22
C PRO A 741 -32.34 1.54 -29.85
N SER A 742 -32.55 1.32 -31.16
CA SER A 742 -31.86 0.27 -31.93
C SER A 742 -30.34 0.44 -31.95
N VAL A 743 -29.86 1.66 -32.13
CA VAL A 743 -28.42 2.01 -32.16
C VAL A 743 -27.77 1.75 -30.81
N LEU A 744 -28.43 2.15 -29.71
CA LEU A 744 -27.97 1.85 -28.35
C LEU A 744 -27.86 0.33 -28.11
N CYS A 745 -28.91 -0.42 -28.44
CA CYS A 745 -28.93 -1.89 -28.29
C CYS A 745 -27.82 -2.57 -29.11
N LYS A 746 -27.63 -2.14 -30.36
CA LYS A 746 -26.61 -2.67 -31.29
C LYS A 746 -25.20 -2.43 -30.74
N LEU A 747 -24.91 -1.22 -30.27
CA LEU A 747 -23.64 -0.88 -29.63
C LEU A 747 -23.37 -1.78 -28.42
N VAL A 748 -24.31 -1.89 -27.48
CA VAL A 748 -24.13 -2.71 -26.26
C VAL A 748 -23.83 -4.16 -26.60
N ASN A 749 -24.54 -4.77 -27.56
CA ASN A 749 -24.28 -6.15 -27.98
C ASN A 749 -22.88 -6.34 -28.60
N MET A 750 -22.43 -5.40 -29.45
CA MET A 750 -21.09 -5.44 -30.05
C MET A 750 -19.97 -5.26 -29.00
N ILE A 751 -20.17 -4.35 -28.05
CA ILE A 751 -19.20 -4.01 -27.00
C ILE A 751 -19.08 -5.13 -25.98
N SER A 752 -20.20 -5.72 -25.53
CA SER A 752 -20.22 -6.86 -24.61
C SER A 752 -19.34 -8.01 -25.09
N THR A 753 -19.34 -8.25 -26.41
CA THR A 753 -18.47 -9.26 -27.04
C THR A 753 -16.99 -8.95 -26.80
N ARG A 754 -16.51 -7.73 -27.10
CA ARG A 754 -15.09 -7.35 -26.91
C ARG A 754 -14.69 -7.22 -25.43
N VAL A 755 -15.56 -6.68 -24.58
CA VAL A 755 -15.30 -6.49 -23.14
C VAL A 755 -15.10 -7.82 -22.42
N SER A 756 -15.76 -8.89 -22.87
CA SER A 756 -15.54 -10.25 -22.36
C SER A 756 -14.13 -10.79 -22.60
N MET A 757 -13.44 -10.29 -23.65
CA MET A 757 -12.11 -10.74 -24.04
C MET A 757 -11.02 -9.96 -23.31
N SER A 758 -11.01 -8.62 -23.42
CA SER A 758 -9.90 -7.80 -22.92
C SER A 758 -9.97 -7.47 -21.43
N HIS A 759 -11.17 -7.50 -20.83
CA HIS A 759 -11.46 -6.97 -19.49
C HIS A 759 -11.19 -5.46 -19.31
N ASP A 760 -10.89 -4.72 -20.38
CA ASP A 760 -10.62 -3.28 -20.34
C ASP A 760 -11.85 -2.43 -19.95
N ALA A 761 -11.60 -1.14 -19.70
CA ALA A 761 -12.63 -0.11 -19.63
C ALA A 761 -12.98 0.38 -21.04
N VAL A 762 -14.26 0.72 -21.27
CA VAL A 762 -14.76 1.24 -22.55
C VAL A 762 -14.73 2.76 -22.51
N THR A 763 -14.06 3.41 -23.46
CA THR A 763 -14.14 4.86 -23.58
C THR A 763 -15.45 5.25 -24.24
N VAL A 764 -16.18 6.20 -23.66
CA VAL A 764 -17.45 6.71 -24.20
C VAL A 764 -17.30 8.21 -24.42
N VAL A 765 -17.70 8.68 -25.61
CA VAL A 765 -17.45 10.04 -26.07
C VAL A 765 -18.74 10.66 -26.59
N SER A 766 -19.08 11.84 -26.07
CA SER A 766 -20.15 12.72 -26.58
C SER A 766 -19.56 14.12 -26.80
N GLY A 767 -20.30 15.04 -27.44
CA GLY A 767 -19.81 16.41 -27.65
C GLY A 767 -19.26 17.08 -26.38
N ASP A 768 -19.99 16.95 -25.27
CA ASP A 768 -19.70 17.50 -23.94
C ASP A 768 -19.08 16.51 -22.94
N GLY A 769 -19.00 15.22 -23.29
CA GLY A 769 -18.65 14.13 -22.38
C GLY A 769 -19.68 13.83 -21.29
N ALA A 770 -20.86 14.47 -21.31
CA ALA A 770 -21.97 14.25 -20.39
C ALA A 770 -23.13 13.53 -21.10
N LYS A 771 -23.99 14.22 -21.87
CA LYS A 771 -25.30 13.73 -22.35
C LYS A 771 -25.31 12.28 -22.86
N ASN A 772 -24.85 12.05 -24.10
CA ASN A 772 -24.92 10.70 -24.69
C ASN A 772 -23.98 9.70 -23.97
N CYS A 773 -23.01 10.16 -23.17
CA CYS A 773 -22.22 9.29 -22.29
C CYS A 773 -23.04 8.76 -21.10
N GLY A 774 -23.81 9.62 -20.41
CA GLY A 774 -24.65 9.26 -19.28
C GLY A 774 -25.74 8.28 -19.68
N LEU A 775 -26.52 8.65 -20.71
CA LEU A 775 -27.48 7.79 -21.40
C LEU A 775 -26.89 6.40 -21.72
N PHE A 776 -25.79 6.33 -22.47
CA PHE A 776 -25.21 5.04 -22.88
C PHE A 776 -24.72 4.21 -21.70
N CYS A 777 -24.01 4.81 -20.74
CA CYS A 777 -23.46 4.08 -19.59
C CYS A 777 -24.57 3.56 -18.66
N THR A 778 -25.64 4.33 -18.45
CA THR A 778 -26.82 3.89 -17.68
C THR A 778 -27.57 2.78 -18.41
N PHE A 779 -27.84 2.94 -19.71
CA PHE A 779 -28.49 1.90 -20.52
C PHE A 779 -27.69 0.58 -20.53
N ALA A 780 -26.38 0.64 -20.78
CA ALA A 780 -25.50 -0.54 -20.77
C ALA A 780 -25.46 -1.23 -19.39
N ASN A 781 -25.48 -0.44 -18.31
CA ASN A 781 -25.60 -0.98 -16.95
C ASN A 781 -26.97 -1.60 -16.67
N ALA A 782 -28.06 -1.02 -17.19
CA ALA A 782 -29.41 -1.53 -17.00
C ALA A 782 -29.66 -2.83 -17.79
N VAL A 783 -29.13 -2.93 -19.01
CA VAL A 783 -29.06 -4.19 -19.79
C VAL A 783 -28.26 -5.24 -19.02
N SER A 784 -27.12 -4.88 -18.45
CA SER A 784 -26.32 -5.80 -17.62
C SER A 784 -27.11 -6.30 -16.40
N SER A 785 -27.81 -5.40 -15.72
CA SER A 785 -28.69 -5.70 -14.57
C SER A 785 -29.81 -6.67 -14.95
N MET A 786 -30.56 -6.40 -16.02
CA MET A 786 -31.61 -7.29 -16.56
C MET A 786 -31.10 -8.64 -17.07
N THR A 787 -29.80 -8.76 -17.34
CA THR A 787 -29.16 -10.00 -17.83
C THR A 787 -28.57 -10.85 -16.70
N ILE A 788 -28.21 -10.23 -15.57
CA ILE A 788 -27.49 -10.89 -14.47
C ILE A 788 -28.41 -11.18 -13.28
N ASP A 789 -29.31 -10.27 -12.94
CA ASP A 789 -30.16 -10.34 -11.74
C ASP A 789 -31.67 -10.23 -12.05
N ASP A 790 -32.06 -10.26 -13.33
CA ASP A 790 -33.46 -10.21 -13.82
C ASP A 790 -34.30 -9.01 -13.27
N ASN A 791 -33.63 -7.89 -12.96
CA ASN A 791 -34.24 -6.61 -12.59
C ASN A 791 -33.33 -5.45 -13.00
N ALA A 792 -33.87 -4.22 -13.06
CA ALA A 792 -33.05 -3.00 -13.12
C ALA A 792 -33.64 -1.85 -12.31
N ASP A 793 -32.76 -0.94 -11.92
CA ASP A 793 -33.08 0.29 -11.19
C ASP A 793 -32.39 1.46 -11.92
N ILE A 794 -33.09 2.01 -12.91
CA ILE A 794 -32.51 3.04 -13.80
C ILE A 794 -32.22 4.32 -13.03
N PHE A 795 -33.01 4.64 -12.01
CA PHE A 795 -32.78 5.77 -11.10
C PHE A 795 -31.46 5.64 -10.33
N GLN A 796 -31.23 4.55 -9.60
CA GLN A 796 -30.00 4.38 -8.84
C GLN A 796 -28.78 4.18 -9.75
N LEU A 797 -28.95 3.59 -10.94
CA LEU A 797 -27.89 3.52 -11.95
C LEU A 797 -27.49 4.90 -12.50
N ALA A 798 -28.46 5.74 -12.90
CA ALA A 798 -28.20 7.11 -13.35
C ALA A 798 -27.54 7.95 -12.25
N ARG A 799 -28.05 7.84 -11.02
CA ARG A 799 -27.53 8.52 -9.84
C ARG A 799 -26.11 8.10 -9.48
N LEU A 800 -25.80 6.80 -9.60
CA LEU A 800 -24.44 6.27 -9.42
C LEU A 800 -23.42 6.93 -10.35
N LEU A 801 -23.82 7.24 -11.59
CA LEU A 801 -22.96 7.93 -12.54
C LEU A 801 -22.83 9.43 -12.21
N GLN A 802 -23.90 10.08 -11.77
CA GLN A 802 -23.87 11.51 -11.38
C GLN A 802 -22.91 11.82 -10.23
N LEU A 803 -22.59 10.85 -9.36
CA LEU A 803 -21.54 10.98 -8.35
C LEU A 803 -20.13 11.14 -8.93
N ARG A 804 -19.93 10.75 -10.20
CA ARG A 804 -18.69 10.93 -10.96
C ARG A 804 -18.69 12.20 -11.80
N ARG A 805 -19.83 12.52 -12.44
CA ARG A 805 -20.05 13.73 -13.26
C ARG A 805 -21.52 14.19 -13.12
N PRO A 806 -21.84 15.16 -12.25
CA PRO A 806 -23.22 15.59 -11.96
C PRO A 806 -24.03 16.05 -13.18
N GLU A 807 -23.36 16.34 -14.29
CA GLU A 807 -23.91 16.82 -15.54
C GLU A 807 -24.54 15.72 -16.41
N PHE A 808 -24.38 14.43 -16.08
CA PHE A 808 -25.15 13.34 -16.69
C PHE A 808 -26.67 13.53 -16.44
N PHE A 809 -27.51 13.17 -17.40
CA PHE A 809 -28.95 13.49 -17.41
C PHE A 809 -29.17 15.00 -17.27
N ALA A 810 -28.87 15.68 -18.38
CA ALA A 810 -29.02 17.13 -18.51
C ALA A 810 -30.49 17.56 -18.69
N ASP A 811 -31.34 16.68 -19.23
CA ASP A 811 -32.77 16.88 -19.42
C ASP A 811 -33.56 15.57 -19.30
N PHE A 812 -34.90 15.70 -19.29
CA PHE A 812 -35.83 14.60 -19.07
C PHE A 812 -35.86 13.60 -20.23
N ASP A 813 -35.62 14.04 -21.46
CA ASP A 813 -35.67 13.18 -22.64
C ASP A 813 -34.48 12.20 -22.67
N GLU A 814 -33.29 12.64 -22.24
CA GLU A 814 -32.14 11.76 -21.98
C GLU A 814 -32.50 10.64 -20.98
N TYR A 815 -33.27 10.97 -19.94
CA TYR A 815 -33.66 10.02 -18.90
C TYR A 815 -34.77 9.07 -19.35
N ARG A 816 -35.77 9.58 -20.08
CA ARG A 816 -36.85 8.77 -20.68
C ARG A 816 -36.31 7.77 -21.71
N LEU A 817 -35.30 8.16 -22.49
CA LEU A 817 -34.70 7.31 -23.51
C LEU A 817 -33.96 6.09 -22.92
N CYS A 818 -33.45 6.15 -21.68
CA CYS A 818 -32.95 4.95 -20.99
C CYS A 818 -34.02 3.87 -20.83
N TYR A 819 -35.25 4.26 -20.44
CA TYR A 819 -36.37 3.34 -20.28
C TYR A 819 -36.86 2.81 -21.63
N GLU A 820 -36.98 3.68 -22.64
CA GLU A 820 -37.37 3.29 -24.01
C GLU A 820 -36.39 2.31 -24.63
N ALA A 821 -35.08 2.58 -24.52
CA ALA A 821 -34.03 1.70 -25.01
C ALA A 821 -34.02 0.35 -24.29
N LEU A 822 -34.27 0.31 -22.98
CA LEU A 822 -34.34 -0.95 -22.24
C LEU A 822 -35.59 -1.77 -22.60
N ASN A 823 -36.74 -1.13 -22.84
CA ASN A 823 -37.92 -1.82 -23.34
C ASN A 823 -37.66 -2.42 -24.73
N PHE A 824 -37.11 -1.64 -25.66
CA PHE A 824 -36.72 -2.11 -27.00
C PHE A 824 -35.71 -3.27 -26.93
N TYR A 825 -34.75 -3.22 -26.00
CA TYR A 825 -33.81 -4.32 -25.75
C TYR A 825 -34.54 -5.60 -25.31
N LEU A 826 -35.43 -5.50 -24.34
CA LEU A 826 -36.18 -6.65 -23.80
C LEU A 826 -37.14 -7.24 -24.83
N GLU A 827 -37.86 -6.40 -25.59
CA GLU A 827 -38.71 -6.86 -26.71
C GLU A 827 -37.87 -7.56 -27.79
N SER A 828 -36.79 -6.93 -28.25
CA SER A 828 -35.94 -7.51 -29.31
C SER A 828 -35.22 -8.79 -28.90
N THR A 829 -34.97 -9.03 -27.60
CA THR A 829 -34.34 -10.26 -27.10
C THR A 829 -35.37 -11.35 -26.76
N ASN A 830 -36.53 -11.01 -26.21
CA ASN A 830 -37.61 -11.97 -25.92
C ASN A 830 -38.15 -12.65 -27.19
N VAL A 831 -38.10 -11.99 -28.35
CA VAL A 831 -38.44 -12.63 -29.65
C VAL A 831 -37.53 -13.84 -29.93
N TYR A 832 -36.22 -13.74 -29.70
CA TYR A 832 -35.27 -14.85 -29.92
C TYR A 832 -35.29 -15.93 -28.81
N ALA A 833 -36.03 -15.71 -27.72
CA ALA A 833 -36.24 -16.73 -26.69
C ALA A 833 -37.42 -17.67 -26.99
N ASN A 834 -38.21 -17.37 -28.03
CA ASN A 834 -39.44 -18.08 -28.40
C ASN A 834 -39.36 -18.79 -29.78
N PHE A 835 -38.14 -18.93 -30.33
CA PHE A 835 -37.86 -19.62 -31.61
C PHE A 835 -36.78 -20.70 -31.43
#